data_AF-A0AAE9D022-F1
#
_entry.id   AF-A0AAE9D022-F1
#
_cell.length_a   1.000
_cell.length_b   1.000
_cell.length_c   1.000
_cell.angle_alpha   90.00
_cell.angle_beta   90.00
_cell.angle_gamma   90.00
#
_symmetry.space_group_name_H-M   'P 1'
#
loop_
_entity.id
_entity.type
_entity.pdbx_description
1 polymer ?
#
loop_
_entity_poly.entity_id
_entity_poly.type
_entity_poly.pdbx_seq_one_letter_code
_entity_poly.pdbx_strand_id
1 'polypeptide(L)'
;MEFDREKKILIGCLASSFIFYHIARQIYSYISAKSQEWVPIGVVKGLHIYPIKSCKPIDLFAFKCTKTGPQMGELEDRAFLLVDESTGKFITARQKPKLVHVASHVENETLEITVPGKEKLIVDLKKAVANDGYDCGDEVAKLLSDYIEEPNYRLIFYKEGLYTERTCVPKDEWWNTPVPKRKDDSGFTDLAPFLIATDASLNALNEKLENKVTMKNFRPSIYVEGCLPWDEDKWAEIRIGDAHLECFAPCTRCVLTTVDPEKGEMSKENQPLKKLREFRLAPEGKMRKAHTDSPVFGVYAGTVKEAYIHVGQTVYNFPGCEAVTDLQGVLIITNVHALYILLGLMVVTGVGALGVYFISSGLMLFELSKQTRKMSKTNFNHQRKIVVDTTIQIVIKSIFISTWPFWIVISYFVSPQMDTRTTMALSIVSYSSSSSFSTDFEQCSTSSDPSSQEECKICFQQGHGYHFGVFTCRACAAFFRRCHFSSIIEQRKCRLMNGNCGPNKNGRWFCKKCRLIKCLESGMTTANIQYDRDAFKSSADFRKKQAQLKLVGDRIGVPITVEKVLGLNHLVSFIPLREGNNKLPYIDITQLVGKAIALVLNPNMVQKFKKLSNLEQLSQGLEDYQLAQKENITEIVYLTKDDHINEFERSMSGAAKWLSCSDKFKSYSDELKIRLLQSIWFIWGRLERITMTAKMRSRHLCGKKQFVFSHESLIDYDGMDSDISCWSTHSFEEMKYFFIPSELYYDDVVWELMEIQPDAVEMSFIMCMICFQLAGKRYGGHIEEDMGEMEDVLSNELHEYYMKKKKPMYLLRLKQLMKVKEKFLKIRNIRTEKYKAFMNSSAFIVTLVGTIFSFFVILLNIFLLYSTRKKKHEIVLFYFRFYIDVVFGLSYFLYSFFILGFAVYESSFFISNSYLFWLGLPFSNASAARNFLVLIIVLDRCLATYLPIKYHKIRPNFPNSILFILPILFSGIEDFVIIYICGRTSELIKGTCVALPCTLNTCAYSWWTSYKEVIFPIIIFFTIILCVKLFLFSKKLKDSTAATRANRLALIDAFLIFTFDFVPSFLANQFPNSPLIAYSTTGPVSAMLKQTGRAIESMIVVEILVRRNSKVEESRKKSSQPPVAILSRH
;
A
#
# COMPACT_ATOMS: atom_id res chain seq x y z
N MET A 1 -8.11 26.78 45.28
CA MET A 1 -7.18 25.64 45.27
C MET A 1 -6.07 25.93 44.25
N GLU A 2 -4.83 26.08 44.71
CA GLU A 2 -3.68 26.21 43.81
C GLU A 2 -3.25 24.82 43.34
N PHE A 3 -3.05 24.66 42.02
CA PHE A 3 -2.41 23.46 41.47
C PHE A 3 -0.92 23.73 41.29
N ASP A 4 -0.13 23.06 42.11
CA ASP A 4 1.24 23.43 42.44
C ASP A 4 2.17 23.62 41.22
N ARG A 5 3.10 24.55 41.36
CA ARG A 5 4.24 24.74 40.46
C ARG A 5 5.04 23.47 40.32
N GLU A 6 5.22 22.72 41.41
CA GLU A 6 5.88 21.40 41.37
C GLU A 6 5.08 20.40 40.56
N LYS A 7 3.74 20.39 40.61
CA LYS A 7 2.91 19.51 39.76
C LYS A 7 2.92 19.92 38.28
N LYS A 8 3.19 21.18 37.94
CA LYS A 8 3.37 21.61 36.53
C LYS A 8 4.78 21.34 36.01
N ILE A 9 5.79 21.39 36.88
CA ILE A 9 7.12 20.84 36.58
C ILE A 9 7.00 19.31 36.46
N LEU A 10 6.26 18.63 37.33
CA LEU A 10 5.99 17.19 37.25
C LEU A 10 5.23 16.83 35.97
N ILE A 11 4.23 17.59 35.53
CA ILE A 11 3.55 17.35 34.24
C ILE A 11 4.48 17.64 33.05
N GLY A 12 5.33 18.66 33.12
CA GLY A 12 6.37 18.90 32.11
C GLY A 12 7.45 17.80 32.08
N CYS A 13 7.83 17.30 33.25
CA CYS A 13 8.75 16.19 33.46
C CYS A 13 8.11 14.83 33.18
N LEU A 14 6.79 14.68 33.30
CA LEU A 14 6.03 13.48 32.91
C LEU A 14 5.72 13.52 31.43
N ALA A 15 5.53 14.68 30.80
CA ALA A 15 5.38 14.80 29.35
C ALA A 15 6.74 14.63 28.65
N SER A 16 7.81 15.23 29.17
CA SER A 16 9.18 14.95 28.70
C SER A 16 9.66 13.56 29.11
N SER A 17 9.21 12.98 30.23
CA SER A 17 9.39 11.55 30.54
C SER A 17 8.33 10.67 29.91
N PHE A 18 7.36 11.17 29.15
CA PHE A 18 6.44 10.37 28.32
C PHE A 18 6.97 10.33 26.90
N ILE A 19 7.50 11.44 26.40
CA ILE A 19 8.30 11.49 25.17
C ILE A 19 9.61 10.73 25.39
N PHE A 20 10.32 10.93 26.51
CA PHE A 20 11.48 10.13 26.87
C PHE A 20 11.09 8.72 27.32
N TYR A 21 9.92 8.43 27.90
CA TYR A 21 9.48 7.03 28.05
C TYR A 21 9.10 6.42 26.70
N HIS A 22 8.58 7.13 25.71
CA HIS A 22 8.28 6.56 24.39
C HIS A 22 9.54 6.42 23.52
N ILE A 23 10.47 7.37 23.57
CA ILE A 23 11.78 7.28 22.93
C ILE A 23 12.65 6.26 23.67
N ALA A 24 12.68 6.27 25.01
CA ALA A 24 13.34 5.23 25.79
C ALA A 24 12.54 3.92 25.87
N ARG A 25 11.29 3.83 25.39
CA ARG A 25 10.57 2.56 25.12
C ARG A 25 10.73 2.12 23.68
N GLN A 26 11.07 2.99 22.74
CA GLN A 26 11.57 2.57 21.43
C GLN A 26 13.02 2.10 21.57
N ILE A 27 13.87 2.84 22.28
CA ILE A 27 15.24 2.45 22.62
C ILE A 27 15.23 1.27 23.59
N TYR A 28 14.36 1.20 24.61
CA TYR A 28 14.20 -0.02 25.42
C TYR A 28 13.50 -1.12 24.63
N SER A 29 12.61 -0.89 23.66
CA SER A 29 12.13 -1.97 22.78
C SER A 29 13.24 -2.48 21.86
N TYR A 30 14.19 -1.63 21.48
CA TYR A 30 15.34 -1.94 20.62
C TYR A 30 16.51 -2.57 21.41
N ILE A 31 16.63 -2.22 22.70
CA ILE A 31 17.56 -2.81 23.67
C ILE A 31 16.97 -4.07 24.30
N SER A 32 15.65 -4.18 24.50
CA SER A 32 14.91 -5.34 25.02
C SER A 32 14.65 -6.39 23.94
N ALA A 33 14.46 -6.00 22.68
CA ALA A 33 14.69 -6.92 21.55
C ALA A 33 16.17 -7.39 21.45
N LYS A 34 17.05 -6.87 22.31
CA LYS A 34 18.44 -7.28 22.53
C LYS A 34 18.73 -7.75 23.97
N SER A 35 17.76 -7.75 24.89
CA SER A 35 17.95 -8.00 26.33
C SER A 35 16.76 -8.65 27.05
N GLN A 36 15.74 -9.08 26.32
CA GLN A 36 14.88 -10.19 26.74
C GLN A 36 15.64 -11.47 26.42
N GLU A 37 16.07 -12.15 27.48
CA GLU A 37 16.73 -13.44 27.36
C GLU A 37 15.75 -14.49 26.85
N TRP A 38 16.29 -15.44 26.09
CA TRP A 38 15.54 -16.57 25.56
C TRP A 38 15.22 -17.51 26.72
N VAL A 39 13.94 -17.70 27.03
CA VAL A 39 13.50 -18.46 28.21
C VAL A 39 13.41 -19.94 27.83
N PRO A 40 14.14 -20.85 28.50
CA PRO A 40 14.02 -22.28 28.24
C PRO A 40 12.62 -22.77 28.64
N ILE A 41 11.89 -23.35 27.70
CA ILE A 41 10.51 -23.84 27.88
C ILE A 41 10.40 -25.37 27.82
N GLY A 42 11.43 -26.04 27.31
CA GLY A 42 11.40 -27.49 27.12
C GLY A 42 12.61 -28.03 26.38
N VAL A 43 12.52 -29.27 25.93
CA VAL A 43 13.56 -30.01 25.19
C VAL A 43 12.93 -30.73 24.00
N VAL A 44 13.64 -30.82 22.88
CA VAL A 44 13.23 -31.61 21.71
C VAL A 44 13.25 -33.10 22.09
N LYS A 45 12.07 -33.71 22.22
CA LYS A 45 11.87 -35.14 22.50
C LYS A 45 11.95 -36.00 21.23
N GLY A 46 11.51 -35.45 20.10
CA GLY A 46 11.48 -36.16 18.82
C GLY A 46 11.41 -35.23 17.61
N LEU A 47 11.94 -35.71 16.49
CA LEU A 47 11.95 -35.03 15.20
C LEU A 47 11.47 -36.01 14.13
N HIS A 48 10.51 -35.59 13.30
CA HIS A 48 9.86 -36.46 12.34
C HIS A 48 9.81 -35.80 10.95
N ILE A 49 10.17 -36.56 9.92
CA ILE A 49 9.91 -36.23 8.51
C ILE A 49 8.89 -37.23 7.97
N TYR A 50 7.93 -36.77 7.16
CA TYR A 50 6.93 -37.63 6.53
C TYR A 50 7.02 -37.47 5.01
N PRO A 51 7.91 -38.20 4.31
CA PRO A 51 8.22 -37.94 2.90
C PRO A 51 6.98 -37.98 1.99
N ILE A 52 6.15 -39.02 2.13
CA ILE A 52 4.85 -39.10 1.43
C ILE A 52 3.73 -38.56 2.33
N LYS A 53 2.94 -37.62 1.82
CA LYS A 53 1.79 -37.02 2.53
C LYS A 53 0.85 -38.12 3.05
N SER A 54 0.53 -38.04 4.35
CA SER A 54 -0.32 -39.01 5.09
C SER A 54 0.32 -40.37 5.40
N CYS A 55 1.52 -40.68 4.91
CA CYS A 55 2.16 -41.97 5.11
C CYS A 55 2.95 -42.04 6.43
N LYS A 56 3.72 -43.11 6.67
CA LYS A 56 4.48 -43.33 7.92
C LYS A 56 5.58 -42.26 8.12
N PRO A 57 5.90 -41.85 9.36
CA PRO A 57 7.09 -41.03 9.63
C PRO A 57 8.38 -41.80 9.41
N ILE A 58 9.45 -41.05 9.15
CA ILE A 58 10.81 -41.38 9.56
C ILE A 58 11.11 -40.58 10.83
N ASP A 59 11.50 -41.29 11.89
CA ASP A 59 11.95 -40.68 13.15
C ASP A 59 13.46 -40.41 13.04
N LEU A 60 13.89 -39.19 13.35
CA LEU A 60 15.28 -38.74 13.15
C LEU A 60 15.90 -38.20 14.43
N PHE A 61 17.22 -38.36 14.57
CA PHE A 61 17.98 -37.67 15.62
C PHE A 61 18.11 -36.17 15.34
N ALA A 62 18.20 -35.76 14.07
CA ALA A 62 18.41 -34.37 13.65
C ALA A 62 17.78 -34.08 12.29
N PHE A 63 17.49 -32.80 12.02
CA PHE A 63 17.23 -32.28 10.67
C PHE A 63 17.61 -30.80 10.55
N LYS A 64 17.72 -30.29 9.33
CA LYS A 64 17.79 -28.85 9.03
C LYS A 64 16.37 -28.27 9.00
N CYS A 65 16.14 -27.20 9.74
CA CYS A 65 14.96 -26.36 9.54
C CYS A 65 15.19 -25.49 8.28
N THR A 66 14.44 -25.74 7.21
CA THR A 66 14.46 -24.92 5.99
C THR A 66 13.22 -24.02 5.92
N LYS A 67 13.09 -23.21 4.87
CA LYS A 67 11.83 -22.49 4.57
C LYS A 67 10.64 -23.43 4.29
N THR A 68 10.84 -24.54 3.61
CA THR A 68 9.75 -25.43 3.13
C THR A 68 9.32 -26.48 4.14
N GLY A 69 10.20 -26.83 5.08
CA GLY A 69 9.95 -27.77 6.17
C GLY A 69 11.25 -28.32 6.77
N PRO A 70 11.19 -29.43 7.53
CA PRO A 70 12.39 -30.17 7.90
C PRO A 70 12.99 -30.93 6.71
N GLN A 71 14.33 -30.92 6.63
CA GLN A 71 15.12 -31.58 5.58
C GLN A 71 16.32 -32.30 6.20
N MET A 72 16.62 -33.53 5.77
CA MET A 72 17.86 -34.24 6.13
C MET A 72 18.41 -34.99 4.91
N GLY A 73 19.47 -34.43 4.31
CA GLY A 73 19.93 -34.89 2.99
C GLY A 73 18.82 -34.72 1.95
N GLU A 74 18.46 -35.80 1.26
CA GLU A 74 17.37 -35.85 0.29
C GLU A 74 15.97 -36.06 0.93
N LEU A 75 15.91 -36.35 2.24
CA LEU A 75 14.63 -36.52 2.94
C LEU A 75 13.99 -35.15 3.19
N GLU A 76 12.98 -34.82 2.39
CA GLU A 76 12.15 -33.61 2.53
C GLU A 76 10.71 -33.92 2.99
N ASP A 77 10.16 -33.00 3.78
CA ASP A 77 8.87 -33.21 4.44
C ASP A 77 7.67 -33.00 3.52
N ARG A 78 6.85 -34.05 3.39
CA ARG A 78 5.72 -34.12 2.46
C ARG A 78 6.16 -33.74 1.02
N ALA A 79 7.34 -34.16 0.59
CA ALA A 79 7.82 -34.00 -0.79
C ALA A 79 7.08 -34.89 -1.80
N PHE A 80 6.34 -35.92 -1.36
CA PHE A 80 5.57 -36.82 -2.22
C PHE A 80 4.07 -36.83 -1.88
N LEU A 81 3.23 -37.09 -2.88
CA LEU A 81 1.78 -37.08 -2.76
C LEU A 81 1.14 -38.14 -3.67
N LEU A 82 0.16 -38.88 -3.15
CA LEU A 82 -0.68 -39.77 -3.95
C LEU A 82 -1.87 -39.00 -4.53
N VAL A 83 -2.14 -39.18 -5.82
CA VAL A 83 -3.27 -38.54 -6.53
C VAL A 83 -4.11 -39.56 -7.29
N ASP A 84 -5.40 -39.28 -7.40
CA ASP A 84 -6.32 -39.97 -8.32
C ASP A 84 -6.05 -39.49 -9.76
N GLU A 85 -5.68 -40.41 -10.65
CA GLU A 85 -5.31 -40.12 -12.04
C GLU A 85 -6.49 -39.56 -12.84
N SER A 86 -7.69 -40.05 -12.58
CA SER A 86 -8.91 -39.72 -13.34
C SER A 86 -9.50 -38.35 -12.98
N THR A 87 -9.21 -37.83 -11.78
CA THR A 87 -9.79 -36.60 -11.24
C THR A 87 -8.77 -35.57 -10.77
N GLY A 88 -7.47 -35.92 -10.70
CA GLY A 88 -6.41 -35.05 -10.20
C GLY A 88 -6.49 -34.73 -8.71
N LYS A 89 -7.22 -35.53 -7.91
CA LYS A 89 -7.51 -35.23 -6.49
C LYS A 89 -6.51 -35.86 -5.54
N PHE A 90 -6.19 -35.16 -4.45
CA PHE A 90 -5.24 -35.63 -3.45
C PHE A 90 -5.83 -36.80 -2.65
N ILE A 91 -5.15 -37.95 -2.65
CA ILE A 91 -5.49 -39.09 -1.80
C ILE A 91 -4.70 -38.97 -0.50
N THR A 92 -5.41 -38.96 0.63
CA THR A 92 -4.83 -38.81 1.97
C THR A 92 -5.43 -39.82 2.94
N ALA A 93 -4.85 -39.98 4.13
CA ALA A 93 -5.37 -40.90 5.15
C ALA A 93 -6.79 -40.52 5.64
N ARG A 94 -7.28 -39.31 5.31
CA ARG A 94 -8.69 -38.88 5.49
C ARG A 94 -9.66 -39.69 4.61
N GLN A 95 -9.20 -40.21 3.48
CA GLN A 95 -9.97 -41.06 2.55
C GLN A 95 -9.49 -42.52 2.57
N LYS A 96 -8.18 -42.76 2.68
CA LYS A 96 -7.54 -44.09 2.64
C LYS A 96 -6.66 -44.33 3.88
N PRO A 97 -7.25 -44.71 5.02
CA PRO A 97 -6.55 -44.88 6.29
C PRO A 97 -5.30 -45.76 6.25
N LYS A 98 -5.32 -46.86 5.46
CA LYS A 98 -4.16 -47.75 5.18
C LYS A 98 -2.85 -47.03 4.81
N LEU A 99 -2.90 -45.80 4.27
CA LEU A 99 -1.71 -45.03 3.89
C LEU A 99 -0.70 -44.87 5.04
N VAL A 100 -1.16 -44.82 6.30
CA VAL A 100 -0.25 -44.65 7.46
C VAL A 100 0.78 -45.77 7.62
N HIS A 101 0.55 -46.94 7.01
CA HIS A 101 1.50 -48.06 7.00
C HIS A 101 2.61 -47.94 5.95
N VAL A 102 2.41 -47.14 4.90
CA VAL A 102 3.35 -47.00 3.80
C VAL A 102 4.62 -46.36 4.33
N ALA A 103 5.71 -47.13 4.38
CA ALA A 103 7.03 -46.65 4.74
C ALA A 103 7.75 -46.16 3.48
N SER A 104 8.57 -45.12 3.64
CA SER A 104 9.35 -44.54 2.55
C SER A 104 10.70 -44.04 3.05
N HIS A 105 11.73 -44.15 2.21
CA HIS A 105 13.06 -43.59 2.43
C HIS A 105 13.60 -43.02 1.11
N VAL A 106 14.48 -42.02 1.16
CA VAL A 106 15.06 -41.40 -0.04
C VAL A 106 16.56 -41.24 0.14
N GLU A 107 17.33 -41.80 -0.77
CA GLU A 107 18.79 -41.76 -0.79
C GLU A 107 19.32 -41.92 -2.21
N ASN A 108 20.38 -41.18 -2.58
CA ASN A 108 21.09 -41.28 -3.87
C ASN A 108 20.18 -41.06 -5.10
N GLU A 109 19.20 -40.17 -4.97
CA GLU A 109 18.11 -39.89 -5.90
C GLU A 109 17.21 -41.11 -6.20
N THR A 110 17.09 -42.03 -5.24
CA THR A 110 16.15 -43.16 -5.29
C THR A 110 15.16 -43.11 -4.13
N LEU A 111 13.89 -43.43 -4.41
CA LEU A 111 12.81 -43.57 -3.44
C LEU A 111 12.55 -45.05 -3.15
N GLU A 112 12.86 -45.48 -1.95
CA GLU A 112 12.43 -46.76 -1.40
C GLU A 112 10.99 -46.66 -0.87
N ILE A 113 10.15 -47.62 -1.21
CA ILE A 113 8.81 -47.80 -0.62
C ILE A 113 8.64 -49.24 -0.14
N THR A 114 8.10 -49.38 1.08
CA THR A 114 7.71 -50.66 1.67
C THR A 114 6.27 -50.58 2.19
N VAL A 115 5.46 -51.59 1.88
CA VAL A 115 4.10 -51.75 2.41
C VAL A 115 3.95 -53.16 3.01
N PRO A 116 3.15 -53.34 4.09
CA PRO A 116 2.96 -54.65 4.72
C PRO A 116 2.53 -55.74 3.72
N GLY A 117 3.24 -56.87 3.72
CA GLY A 117 2.91 -58.04 2.90
C GLY A 117 3.30 -57.95 1.42
N LYS A 118 4.13 -56.98 1.03
CA LYS A 118 4.73 -56.88 -0.32
C LYS A 118 6.25 -56.73 -0.19
N GLU A 119 6.98 -57.01 -1.27
CA GLU A 119 8.41 -56.75 -1.36
C GLU A 119 8.71 -55.24 -1.43
N LYS A 120 9.93 -54.87 -1.05
CA LYS A 120 10.48 -53.52 -1.13
C LYS A 120 10.62 -53.09 -2.60
N LEU A 121 10.04 -51.95 -2.97
CA LEU A 121 10.22 -51.33 -4.27
C LEU A 121 11.23 -50.19 -4.18
N ILE A 122 12.09 -50.05 -5.20
CA ILE A 122 13.05 -48.95 -5.33
C ILE A 122 12.74 -48.22 -6.64
N VAL A 123 12.45 -46.93 -6.55
CA VAL A 123 12.08 -46.06 -7.67
C VAL A 123 13.22 -45.08 -7.95
N ASP A 124 13.71 -45.05 -9.19
CA ASP A 124 14.71 -44.08 -9.65
C ASP A 124 14.05 -42.72 -9.97
N LEU A 125 14.30 -41.71 -9.15
CA LEU A 125 13.68 -40.39 -9.28
C LEU A 125 14.19 -39.61 -10.51
N LYS A 126 15.29 -40.04 -11.15
CA LYS A 126 15.78 -39.44 -12.41
C LYS A 126 14.92 -39.80 -13.60
N LYS A 127 14.16 -40.91 -13.51
CA LYS A 127 13.23 -41.37 -14.54
C LYS A 127 11.82 -40.78 -14.37
N ALA A 128 11.56 -40.05 -13.29
CA ALA A 128 10.24 -39.54 -12.97
C ALA A 128 9.76 -38.46 -13.97
N VAL A 129 8.52 -38.55 -14.43
CA VAL A 129 8.03 -37.77 -15.59
C VAL A 129 7.39 -36.45 -15.16
N ALA A 130 7.93 -35.32 -15.60
CA ALA A 130 7.53 -33.99 -15.16
C ALA A 130 6.09 -33.59 -15.56
N ASN A 131 5.26 -33.31 -14.55
CA ASN A 131 3.97 -32.59 -14.64
C ASN A 131 3.95 -31.47 -13.57
N ASP A 132 2.81 -31.18 -12.92
CA ASP A 132 2.75 -30.33 -11.71
C ASP A 132 3.56 -30.92 -10.53
N GLY A 133 3.83 -32.22 -10.58
CA GLY A 133 4.85 -32.97 -9.83
C GLY A 133 5.50 -33.97 -10.77
N TYR A 134 6.68 -34.50 -10.40
CA TYR A 134 7.32 -35.58 -11.16
C TYR A 134 6.63 -36.91 -10.84
N ASP A 135 6.01 -37.54 -11.84
CA ASP A 135 5.32 -38.82 -11.69
C ASP A 135 6.34 -39.94 -11.49
N CYS A 136 6.21 -40.67 -10.37
CA CYS A 136 7.17 -41.68 -9.92
C CYS A 136 7.04 -43.03 -10.65
N GLY A 137 6.13 -43.17 -11.62
CA GLY A 137 6.05 -44.33 -12.52
C GLY A 137 5.05 -45.40 -12.14
N ASP A 138 4.85 -46.34 -13.07
CA ASP A 138 3.75 -47.30 -13.06
C ASP A 138 3.89 -48.40 -11.98
N GLU A 139 5.12 -48.74 -11.61
CA GLU A 139 5.41 -49.79 -10.62
C GLU A 139 4.95 -49.39 -9.21
N VAL A 140 5.22 -48.13 -8.82
CA VAL A 140 4.78 -47.58 -7.53
C VAL A 140 3.29 -47.23 -7.54
N ALA A 141 2.78 -46.72 -8.66
CA ALA A 141 1.34 -46.55 -8.87
C ALA A 141 0.59 -47.88 -8.62
N LYS A 142 1.05 -48.97 -9.25
CA LYS A 142 0.50 -50.31 -9.06
C LYS A 142 0.66 -50.82 -7.63
N LEU A 143 1.84 -50.72 -7.02
CA LEU A 143 2.07 -51.20 -5.65
C LEU A 143 1.11 -50.54 -4.64
N LEU A 144 0.89 -49.23 -4.77
CA LEU A 144 0.02 -48.48 -3.86
C LEU A 144 -1.46 -48.73 -4.17
N SER A 145 -1.87 -48.85 -5.44
CA SER A 145 -3.23 -49.25 -5.80
C SER A 145 -3.57 -50.68 -5.32
N ASP A 146 -2.66 -51.65 -5.52
CA ASP A 146 -2.78 -53.03 -5.02
C ASP A 146 -2.96 -53.06 -3.49
N TYR A 147 -2.19 -52.25 -2.75
CA TYR A 147 -2.21 -52.24 -1.28
C TYR A 147 -3.45 -51.54 -0.71
N ILE A 148 -3.88 -50.46 -1.36
CA ILE A 148 -5.08 -49.69 -0.96
C ILE A 148 -6.37 -50.39 -1.41
N GLU A 149 -6.29 -51.33 -2.36
CA GLU A 149 -7.39 -52.06 -3.02
C GLU A 149 -8.26 -51.17 -3.95
N GLU A 150 -7.71 -50.07 -4.47
CA GLU A 150 -8.38 -49.20 -5.44
C GLU A 150 -7.44 -48.76 -6.58
N PRO A 151 -7.90 -48.79 -7.85
CA PRO A 151 -7.08 -48.49 -9.03
C PRO A 151 -6.89 -46.98 -9.27
N ASN A 152 -6.11 -46.65 -10.30
CA ASN A 152 -5.94 -45.29 -10.86
C ASN A 152 -5.27 -44.27 -9.89
N TYR A 153 -4.27 -44.71 -9.12
CA TYR A 153 -3.45 -43.79 -8.31
C TYR A 153 -2.06 -43.57 -8.90
N ARG A 154 -1.60 -42.31 -8.93
CA ARG A 154 -0.22 -41.93 -9.27
C ARG A 154 0.48 -41.35 -8.04
N LEU A 155 1.74 -41.71 -7.83
CA LEU A 155 2.59 -41.02 -6.85
C LEU A 155 3.36 -39.90 -7.57
N ILE A 156 3.26 -38.67 -7.06
CA ILE A 156 3.98 -37.51 -7.59
C ILE A 156 4.96 -36.94 -6.58
N PHE A 157 6.09 -36.45 -7.08
CA PHE A 157 7.21 -35.87 -6.33
C PHE A 157 7.32 -34.35 -6.57
N TYR A 158 7.55 -33.59 -5.51
CA TYR A 158 7.84 -32.16 -5.54
C TYR A 158 9.36 -31.92 -5.65
N LYS A 159 9.73 -30.87 -6.37
CA LYS A 159 11.09 -30.32 -6.40
C LYS A 159 11.00 -28.80 -6.51
N GLU A 160 11.97 -28.09 -5.96
CA GLU A 160 12.04 -26.63 -6.02
C GLU A 160 11.93 -26.13 -7.47
N GLY A 161 11.19 -25.04 -7.68
CA GLY A 161 10.88 -24.49 -9.02
C GLY A 161 9.57 -25.01 -9.66
N LEU A 162 8.91 -26.03 -9.09
CA LEU A 162 7.54 -26.39 -9.50
C LEU A 162 6.50 -25.38 -8.98
N TYR A 163 5.43 -25.17 -9.75
CA TYR A 163 4.42 -24.14 -9.48
C TYR A 163 3.52 -24.51 -8.29
N THR A 164 3.73 -23.84 -7.16
CA THR A 164 2.95 -24.04 -5.94
C THR A 164 2.05 -22.84 -5.62
N GLU A 165 0.74 -22.96 -5.89
CA GLU A 165 -0.32 -22.14 -5.26
C GLU A 165 -0.48 -22.46 -3.75
N ARG A 166 0.61 -22.81 -3.06
CA ARG A 166 0.68 -23.36 -1.70
C ARG A 166 1.39 -22.46 -0.70
N THR A 167 1.82 -21.25 -1.10
CA THR A 167 2.36 -20.25 -0.18
C THR A 167 1.35 -19.96 0.92
N CYS A 168 1.72 -20.28 2.17
CA CYS A 168 0.94 -19.88 3.32
C CYS A 168 1.11 -18.38 3.56
N VAL A 169 -0.01 -17.69 3.79
CA VAL A 169 -0.05 -16.29 4.16
C VAL A 169 -0.96 -16.18 5.39
N PRO A 170 -0.38 -16.06 6.60
CA PRO A 170 -1.17 -15.97 7.82
C PRO A 170 -2.12 -14.77 7.82
N LYS A 171 -3.27 -14.95 8.48
CA LYS A 171 -4.28 -13.91 8.64
C LYS A 171 -4.45 -13.54 10.11
N ASP A 172 -4.72 -12.26 10.36
CA ASP A 172 -4.99 -11.72 11.70
C ASP A 172 -6.07 -12.48 12.49
N GLU A 173 -7.00 -13.18 11.81
CA GLU A 173 -8.10 -13.94 12.40
C GLU A 173 -7.71 -15.35 12.92
N TRP A 174 -6.54 -15.89 12.55
CA TRP A 174 -6.19 -17.31 12.82
C TRP A 174 -5.76 -17.62 14.25
N TRP A 175 -5.39 -16.60 15.03
CA TRP A 175 -4.98 -16.70 16.44
C TRP A 175 -5.58 -15.52 17.20
N ASN A 176 -5.65 -15.53 18.53
CA ASN A 176 -6.13 -14.36 19.28
C ASN A 176 -5.04 -13.31 19.54
N THR A 177 -3.77 -13.72 19.62
CA THR A 177 -2.57 -12.86 19.67
C THR A 177 -2.34 -12.12 18.33
N PRO A 178 -1.36 -11.18 18.25
CA PRO A 178 -0.88 -10.65 16.98
C PRO A 178 -0.30 -11.78 16.10
N VAL A 179 -0.74 -11.85 14.84
CA VAL A 179 -0.26 -12.84 13.86
C VAL A 179 0.87 -12.21 13.02
N PRO A 180 2.01 -12.88 12.81
CA PRO A 180 3.13 -12.31 12.06
C PRO A 180 2.84 -12.22 10.56
N LYS A 181 3.36 -11.17 9.92
CA LYS A 181 3.14 -10.87 8.49
C LYS A 181 4.19 -11.53 7.61
N ARG A 182 4.15 -12.86 7.59
CA ARG A 182 5.08 -13.74 6.86
C ARG A 182 4.45 -14.36 5.60
N LYS A 183 5.28 -15.01 4.80
CA LYS A 183 4.89 -15.88 3.68
C LYS A 183 5.76 -17.12 3.69
N ASP A 184 5.16 -18.30 3.61
CA ASP A 184 5.87 -19.58 3.71
C ASP A 184 5.50 -20.49 2.54
N ASP A 185 6.43 -20.73 1.63
CA ASP A 185 6.27 -21.75 0.60
C ASP A 185 6.45 -23.14 1.21
N SER A 186 5.73 -24.14 0.68
CA SER A 186 5.76 -25.51 1.21
C SER A 186 5.33 -26.53 0.15
N GLY A 187 5.77 -27.79 0.33
CA GLY A 187 5.47 -28.91 -0.57
C GLY A 187 4.03 -29.42 -0.43
N PHE A 188 3.83 -30.71 -0.15
CA PHE A 188 2.50 -31.30 0.02
C PHE A 188 2.03 -31.32 1.48
N THR A 189 2.49 -30.38 2.33
CA THR A 189 1.92 -30.12 3.67
C THR A 189 0.46 -29.62 3.57
N ASP A 190 -0.21 -29.39 4.70
CA ASP A 190 -1.61 -28.90 4.74
C ASP A 190 -1.74 -27.38 4.92
N LEU A 191 -0.78 -26.73 5.61
CA LEU A 191 -0.79 -25.29 5.84
C LEU A 191 0.58 -24.66 6.13
N ALA A 192 1.51 -25.36 6.76
CA ALA A 192 2.75 -24.77 7.27
C ALA A 192 3.98 -25.68 7.07
N PRO A 193 5.20 -25.11 7.02
CA PRO A 193 6.46 -25.87 7.02
C PRO A 193 6.68 -26.74 8.26
N PHE A 194 6.28 -26.25 9.45
CA PHE A 194 6.40 -26.99 10.70
C PHE A 194 5.06 -27.05 11.44
N LEU A 195 4.74 -28.25 11.94
CA LEU A 195 3.79 -28.45 13.04
C LEU A 195 4.58 -28.85 14.28
N ILE A 196 4.34 -28.15 15.38
CA ILE A 196 4.99 -28.39 16.67
C ILE A 196 3.93 -28.84 17.67
N ALA A 197 4.22 -29.87 18.47
CA ALA A 197 3.29 -30.35 19.50
C ALA A 197 4.05 -30.85 20.74
N THR A 198 3.36 -30.86 21.88
CA THR A 198 3.97 -31.12 23.19
C THR A 198 3.53 -32.43 23.81
N ASP A 199 4.44 -33.06 24.55
CA ASP A 199 4.15 -34.29 25.30
C ASP A 199 3.11 -34.04 26.41
N ALA A 200 3.18 -32.87 27.05
CA ALA A 200 2.24 -32.46 28.07
C ALA A 200 0.80 -32.30 27.52
N SER A 201 0.62 -31.74 26.32
CA SER A 201 -0.68 -31.72 25.63
C SER A 201 -1.18 -33.12 25.27
N LEU A 202 -0.30 -34.02 24.82
CA LEU A 202 -0.67 -35.41 24.51
C LEU A 202 -1.13 -36.17 25.75
N ASN A 203 -0.39 -36.03 26.86
CA ASN A 203 -0.70 -36.68 28.13
C ASN A 203 -2.03 -36.16 28.72
N ALA A 204 -2.23 -34.84 28.75
CA ALA A 204 -3.48 -34.22 29.21
C ALA A 204 -4.71 -34.53 28.33
N LEU A 205 -4.51 -34.97 27.08
CA LEU A 205 -5.56 -35.56 26.24
C LEU A 205 -5.78 -37.05 26.57
N ASN A 206 -4.71 -37.82 26.74
CA ASN A 206 -4.76 -39.26 27.04
C ASN A 206 -5.34 -39.58 28.43
N GLU A 207 -5.29 -38.65 29.38
CA GLU A 207 -6.06 -38.72 30.64
C GLU A 207 -7.58 -38.70 30.45
N LYS A 208 -8.06 -38.24 29.28
CA LYS A 208 -9.48 -38.05 28.97
C LYS A 208 -10.00 -39.05 27.92
N LEU A 209 -9.19 -40.07 27.61
CA LEU A 209 -9.47 -41.09 26.60
C LEU A 209 -9.29 -42.49 27.20
N GLU A 210 -10.28 -43.35 26.98
CA GLU A 210 -10.20 -44.78 27.33
C GLU A 210 -9.14 -45.49 26.46
N ASN A 211 -9.22 -45.28 25.14
CA ASN A 211 -8.23 -45.72 24.17
C ASN A 211 -7.21 -44.59 23.93
N LYS A 212 -6.03 -44.70 24.54
CA LYS A 212 -4.95 -43.72 24.42
C LYS A 212 -4.40 -43.63 23.00
N VAL A 213 -4.06 -42.42 22.57
CA VAL A 213 -3.48 -42.10 21.26
C VAL A 213 -2.01 -41.69 21.38
N THR A 214 -1.27 -41.73 20.27
CA THR A 214 0.16 -41.40 20.23
C THR A 214 0.42 -40.10 19.47
N MET A 215 1.63 -39.54 19.56
CA MET A 215 1.98 -38.35 18.77
C MET A 215 1.92 -38.59 17.25
N LYS A 216 2.00 -39.86 16.79
CA LYS A 216 1.79 -40.26 15.38
C LYS A 216 0.38 -39.92 14.87
N ASN A 217 -0.64 -39.89 15.74
CA ASN A 217 -1.99 -39.43 15.39
C ASN A 217 -2.02 -37.93 15.05
N PHE A 218 -1.11 -37.14 15.62
CA PHE A 218 -1.05 -35.68 15.48
C PHE A 218 -0.02 -35.19 14.45
N ARG A 219 0.94 -36.03 14.08
CA ARG A 219 1.89 -35.83 12.98
C ARG A 219 2.73 -34.53 13.02
N PRO A 220 3.22 -34.07 14.18
CA PRO A 220 4.12 -32.93 14.23
C PRO A 220 5.46 -33.25 13.55
N SER A 221 6.14 -32.20 13.11
CA SER A 221 7.52 -32.22 12.64
C SER A 221 8.50 -32.14 13.83
N ILE A 222 8.13 -31.37 14.87
CA ILE A 222 8.91 -31.17 16.10
C ILE A 222 8.05 -31.55 17.31
N TYR A 223 8.58 -32.42 18.17
CA TYR A 223 7.91 -32.92 19.38
C TYR A 223 8.71 -32.48 20.61
N VAL A 224 8.07 -31.76 21.53
CA VAL A 224 8.72 -31.09 22.67
C VAL A 224 8.22 -31.63 24.00
N GLU A 225 9.11 -31.75 24.99
CA GLU A 225 8.78 -32.11 26.38
C GLU A 225 9.33 -31.07 27.39
N GLY A 226 9.00 -31.23 28.67
CA GLY A 226 9.44 -30.33 29.75
C GLY A 226 8.58 -29.06 29.94
N CYS A 227 7.63 -28.79 29.04
CA CYS A 227 6.68 -27.69 29.15
C CYS A 227 5.37 -28.11 29.87
N LEU A 228 4.51 -27.14 30.17
CA LEU A 228 3.15 -27.38 30.65
C LEU A 228 2.20 -27.83 29.52
N PRO A 229 1.07 -28.49 29.81
CA PRO A 229 0.05 -28.81 28.82
C PRO A 229 -0.50 -27.55 28.15
N TRP A 230 -0.67 -27.60 26.83
CA TRP A 230 -1.21 -26.52 25.98
C TRP A 230 -0.36 -25.24 25.95
N ASP A 231 0.88 -25.26 26.46
CA ASP A 231 1.72 -24.06 26.48
C ASP A 231 2.10 -23.60 25.07
N GLU A 232 2.12 -24.53 24.09
CA GLU A 232 2.37 -24.22 22.69
C GLU A 232 1.32 -23.30 22.03
N ASP A 233 0.13 -23.12 22.64
CA ASP A 233 -0.86 -22.12 22.22
C ASP A 233 -0.39 -20.67 22.43
N LYS A 234 0.75 -20.45 23.12
CA LYS A 234 1.30 -19.14 23.52
C LYS A 234 2.66 -18.80 22.88
N TRP A 235 3.36 -19.77 22.30
CA TRP A 235 4.76 -19.59 21.84
C TRP A 235 4.78 -18.71 20.58
N ALA A 236 5.21 -17.46 20.68
CA ALA A 236 5.24 -16.54 19.53
C ALA A 236 6.45 -16.81 18.62
N GLU A 237 7.64 -16.93 19.21
CA GLU A 237 8.88 -17.27 18.50
C GLU A 237 9.64 -18.29 19.34
N ILE A 238 10.25 -19.29 18.70
CA ILE A 238 11.11 -20.25 19.37
C ILE A 238 12.49 -20.33 18.74
N ARG A 239 13.49 -20.64 19.58
CA ARG A 239 14.82 -21.04 19.15
C ARG A 239 15.18 -22.42 19.66
N ILE A 240 15.87 -23.16 18.80
CA ILE A 240 16.37 -24.50 19.07
C ILE A 240 17.78 -24.54 18.49
N GLY A 241 18.80 -24.50 19.34
CA GLY A 241 20.17 -24.21 18.91
C GLY A 241 20.25 -22.90 18.09
N ASP A 242 20.83 -22.98 16.90
CA ASP A 242 20.93 -21.85 15.97
C ASP A 242 19.66 -21.55 15.18
N ALA A 243 18.68 -22.47 15.14
CA ALA A 243 17.46 -22.31 14.35
C ALA A 243 16.48 -21.37 15.06
N HIS A 244 15.81 -20.50 14.29
CA HIS A 244 14.79 -19.58 14.79
C HIS A 244 13.52 -19.79 13.96
N LEU A 245 12.45 -20.23 14.64
CA LEU A 245 11.11 -20.40 14.05
C LEU A 245 10.15 -19.39 14.68
N GLU A 246 9.19 -18.92 13.91
CA GLU A 246 8.13 -18.02 14.37
C GLU A 246 6.77 -18.69 14.11
N CYS A 247 5.94 -18.75 15.15
CA CYS A 247 4.63 -19.38 15.14
C CYS A 247 3.57 -18.40 14.62
N PHE A 248 2.49 -18.91 14.02
CA PHE A 248 1.47 -18.03 13.44
C PHE A 248 0.01 -18.50 13.56
N ALA A 249 -0.25 -19.76 13.87
CA ALA A 249 -1.61 -20.26 14.12
C ALA A 249 -1.61 -21.59 14.89
N PRO A 250 -2.50 -21.81 15.87
CA PRO A 250 -2.74 -23.14 16.43
C PRO A 250 -3.31 -24.10 15.37
N CYS A 251 -2.91 -25.37 15.43
CA CYS A 251 -3.28 -26.38 14.46
C CYS A 251 -4.69 -26.91 14.73
N THR A 252 -5.65 -26.59 13.85
CA THR A 252 -6.99 -27.16 13.85
C THR A 252 -6.99 -28.62 13.41
N ARG A 253 -7.68 -29.47 14.18
CA ARG A 253 -7.60 -30.93 14.03
C ARG A 253 -8.77 -31.46 13.21
N CYS A 254 -8.45 -32.31 12.24
CA CYS A 254 -9.41 -32.96 11.35
C CYS A 254 -9.49 -34.47 11.61
N VAL A 255 -10.36 -35.15 10.85
CA VAL A 255 -10.66 -36.59 10.99
C VAL A 255 -9.44 -37.50 10.82
N LEU A 256 -8.34 -37.02 10.22
CA LEU A 256 -7.10 -37.81 10.12
C LEU A 256 -6.56 -38.24 11.49
N THR A 257 -6.79 -37.44 12.54
CA THR A 257 -6.36 -37.80 13.91
C THR A 257 -7.00 -39.08 14.45
N THR A 258 -8.13 -39.51 13.88
CA THR A 258 -8.86 -40.71 14.29
C THR A 258 -8.41 -41.98 13.57
N VAL A 259 -7.44 -41.88 12.65
CA VAL A 259 -6.76 -43.04 12.06
C VAL A 259 -5.79 -43.63 13.09
N ASP A 260 -5.94 -44.91 13.38
CA ASP A 260 -5.00 -45.73 14.15
C ASP A 260 -3.69 -45.90 13.32
N PRO A 261 -2.53 -45.41 13.79
CA PRO A 261 -1.28 -45.47 13.01
C PRO A 261 -0.70 -46.87 12.80
N GLU A 262 -1.12 -47.87 13.60
CA GLU A 262 -0.59 -49.24 13.56
C GLU A 262 -1.60 -50.23 12.97
N LYS A 263 -2.90 -49.90 12.94
CA LYS A 263 -3.95 -50.68 12.26
C LYS A 263 -4.38 -50.12 10.90
N GLY A 264 -4.18 -48.84 10.64
CA GLY A 264 -4.59 -48.19 9.40
C GLY A 264 -6.10 -48.18 9.20
N GLU A 265 -6.86 -48.08 10.31
CA GLU A 265 -8.32 -47.98 10.36
C GLU A 265 -8.73 -46.67 11.04
N MET A 266 -9.95 -46.18 10.76
CA MET A 266 -10.52 -45.03 11.49
C MET A 266 -11.31 -45.51 12.71
N SER A 267 -11.08 -44.89 13.86
CA SER A 267 -11.88 -45.09 15.08
C SER A 267 -13.36 -44.90 14.79
N LYS A 268 -14.17 -45.95 14.99
CA LYS A 268 -15.63 -45.96 14.81
C LYS A 268 -16.35 -44.90 15.66
N GLU A 269 -15.80 -44.55 16.82
CA GLU A 269 -16.29 -43.50 17.72
C GLU A 269 -15.80 -42.08 17.38
N ASN A 270 -15.02 -41.92 16.31
CA ASN A 270 -14.38 -40.66 15.93
C ASN A 270 -13.46 -40.06 17.04
N GLN A 271 -12.85 -40.90 17.88
CA GLN A 271 -11.81 -40.50 18.85
C GLN A 271 -10.44 -40.38 18.15
N PRO A 272 -9.54 -39.47 18.56
CA PRO A 272 -9.66 -38.54 19.69
C PRO A 272 -10.41 -37.24 19.33
N LEU A 273 -10.82 -37.07 18.06
CA LEU A 273 -11.40 -35.82 17.56
C LEU A 273 -12.72 -35.46 18.26
N LYS A 274 -13.55 -36.45 18.61
CA LYS A 274 -14.76 -36.27 19.42
C LYS A 274 -14.39 -35.67 20.78
N LYS A 275 -13.54 -36.32 21.56
CA LYS A 275 -13.09 -35.81 22.87
C LYS A 275 -12.46 -34.41 22.75
N LEU A 276 -11.63 -34.15 21.74
CA LEU A 276 -11.03 -32.83 21.51
C LEU A 276 -12.08 -31.73 21.26
N ARG A 277 -13.21 -32.01 20.60
CA ARG A 277 -14.31 -31.05 20.45
C ARG A 277 -15.03 -30.73 21.76
N GLU A 278 -14.98 -31.61 22.75
CA GLU A 278 -15.66 -31.42 24.04
C GLU A 278 -14.92 -30.40 24.94
N PHE A 279 -13.59 -30.23 24.81
CA PHE A 279 -12.80 -29.36 25.72
C PHE A 279 -11.66 -28.54 25.09
N ARG A 280 -11.32 -28.73 23.81
CA ARG A 280 -10.19 -28.05 23.12
C ARG A 280 -10.60 -27.30 21.86
N LEU A 281 -11.79 -26.69 21.86
CA LEU A 281 -12.17 -25.73 20.80
C LEU A 281 -11.38 -24.42 20.93
N ALA A 282 -11.31 -23.66 19.82
CA ALA A 282 -10.66 -22.37 19.79
C ALA A 282 -11.23 -21.39 20.85
N PRO A 283 -10.40 -20.65 21.61
CA PRO A 283 -10.87 -19.65 22.57
C PRO A 283 -11.68 -18.54 21.91
N GLU A 284 -12.63 -17.98 22.68
CA GLU A 284 -13.50 -16.88 22.23
C GLU A 284 -12.72 -15.67 21.73
N GLY A 285 -13.25 -14.99 20.72
CA GLY A 285 -12.59 -13.87 20.04
C GLY A 285 -12.54 -14.04 18.53
N LYS A 286 -11.43 -13.62 17.90
CA LYS A 286 -11.23 -13.73 16.45
C LYS A 286 -10.92 -15.17 16.02
N MET A 287 -10.15 -15.89 16.84
CA MET A 287 -9.79 -17.29 16.62
C MET A 287 -11.01 -18.22 16.61
N ARG A 288 -11.95 -18.08 17.56
CA ARG A 288 -13.24 -18.79 17.52
C ARG A 288 -14.00 -18.56 16.22
N LYS A 289 -14.10 -17.30 15.76
CA LYS A 289 -14.87 -16.95 14.56
C LYS A 289 -14.27 -17.54 13.28
N ALA A 290 -12.94 -17.69 13.23
CA ALA A 290 -12.24 -18.30 12.09
C ALA A 290 -12.37 -19.84 12.06
N HIS A 291 -12.27 -20.51 13.22
CA HIS A 291 -12.14 -21.97 13.28
C HIS A 291 -13.40 -22.73 13.77
N THR A 292 -14.39 -22.00 14.29
CA THR A 292 -15.70 -22.47 14.76
C THR A 292 -15.66 -23.67 15.71
N ASP A 293 -15.99 -24.87 15.21
CA ASP A 293 -16.11 -26.13 15.95
C ASP A 293 -14.92 -27.08 15.68
N SER A 294 -13.84 -26.54 15.10
CA SER A 294 -12.58 -27.24 14.90
C SER A 294 -11.72 -27.15 16.17
N PRO A 295 -11.39 -28.26 16.83
CA PRO A 295 -10.53 -28.23 18.02
C PRO A 295 -9.06 -28.03 17.65
N VAL A 296 -8.25 -27.60 18.61
CA VAL A 296 -6.84 -27.22 18.42
C VAL A 296 -5.87 -28.04 19.28
N PHE A 297 -4.77 -28.50 18.66
CA PHE A 297 -3.71 -29.28 19.31
C PHE A 297 -2.40 -29.08 18.53
N GLY A 298 -1.34 -28.61 19.18
CA GLY A 298 -0.12 -28.19 18.49
C GLY A 298 -0.23 -26.83 17.78
N VAL A 299 0.90 -26.26 17.36
CA VAL A 299 1.03 -24.94 16.74
C VAL A 299 1.79 -25.01 15.41
N TYR A 300 1.39 -24.18 14.45
CA TYR A 300 2.07 -24.02 13.17
C TYR A 300 3.14 -22.93 13.24
N ALA A 301 4.31 -23.22 12.69
CA ALA A 301 5.44 -22.31 12.61
C ALA A 301 6.13 -22.35 11.24
N GLY A 302 6.87 -21.29 10.93
CA GLY A 302 7.73 -21.16 9.76
C GLY A 302 9.11 -20.63 10.15
N THR A 303 10.11 -20.87 9.29
CA THR A 303 11.50 -20.52 9.60
C THR A 303 11.78 -19.02 9.45
N VAL A 304 12.55 -18.46 10.38
CA VAL A 304 13.13 -17.11 10.32
C VAL A 304 14.63 -17.20 10.04
N LYS A 305 15.32 -18.17 10.68
CA LYS A 305 16.72 -18.51 10.42
C LYS A 305 16.86 -20.03 10.31
N GLU A 306 17.39 -20.47 9.17
CA GLU A 306 17.69 -21.89 8.92
C GLU A 306 18.92 -22.34 9.72
N ALA A 307 18.83 -23.50 10.36
CA ALA A 307 19.96 -24.22 10.96
C ALA A 307 19.57 -25.69 11.21
N TYR A 308 20.53 -26.52 11.62
CA TYR A 308 20.27 -27.87 12.11
C TYR A 308 19.78 -27.86 13.56
N ILE A 309 18.80 -28.72 13.85
CA ILE A 309 18.32 -29.02 15.19
C ILE A 309 18.42 -30.52 15.47
N HIS A 310 18.55 -30.92 16.74
CA HIS A 310 18.60 -32.32 17.14
C HIS A 310 17.82 -32.62 18.43
N VAL A 311 17.45 -33.89 18.60
CA VAL A 311 16.84 -34.42 19.84
C VAL A 311 17.76 -34.16 21.03
N GLY A 312 17.19 -33.77 22.16
CA GLY A 312 17.91 -33.33 23.35
C GLY A 312 18.31 -31.86 23.38
N GLN A 313 18.08 -31.07 22.32
CA GLN A 313 18.30 -29.62 22.38
C GLN A 313 17.21 -28.91 23.20
N THR A 314 17.64 -27.94 24.01
CA THR A 314 16.73 -27.02 24.71
C THR A 314 15.95 -26.18 23.69
N VAL A 315 14.64 -26.15 23.86
CA VAL A 315 13.73 -25.24 23.17
C VAL A 315 13.58 -24.00 24.04
N TYR A 316 13.83 -22.84 23.45
CA TYR A 316 13.63 -21.55 24.09
C TYR A 316 12.48 -20.80 23.43
N ASN A 317 11.64 -20.14 24.22
CA ASN A 317 10.60 -19.22 23.74
C ASN A 317 11.08 -17.78 23.91
N PHE A 318 10.78 -16.93 22.94
CA PHE A 318 10.76 -15.49 23.18
C PHE A 318 9.40 -15.13 23.77
N PRO A 319 9.31 -14.64 25.01
CA PRO A 319 8.03 -14.25 25.60
C PRO A 319 7.48 -13.01 24.87
N GLY A 320 6.70 -13.27 23.82
CA GLY A 320 5.83 -12.30 23.17
C GLY A 320 4.96 -11.59 24.21
N CYS A 321 4.62 -10.33 23.94
CA CYS A 321 4.25 -9.34 24.96
C CYS A 321 2.86 -9.54 25.61
N GLU A 322 2.58 -10.68 26.25
CA GLU A 322 1.37 -10.92 27.07
C GLU A 322 1.50 -12.15 28.00
N ALA A 323 2.25 -12.03 29.11
CA ALA A 323 2.29 -13.07 30.17
C ALA A 323 2.70 -12.60 31.60
N VAL A 324 2.58 -11.30 31.93
CA VAL A 324 2.71 -10.81 33.32
C VAL A 324 1.51 -9.92 33.66
N THR A 325 0.36 -10.57 33.84
CA THR A 325 -0.88 -9.94 34.34
C THR A 325 -1.23 -10.50 35.71
N ASP A 326 -0.46 -10.09 36.72
CA ASP A 326 -0.97 -10.15 38.09
C ASP A 326 -2.03 -9.05 38.30
N LEU A 327 -2.96 -9.26 39.23
CA LEU A 327 -4.22 -8.52 39.30
C LEU A 327 -4.04 -7.12 39.90
N GLN A 328 -4.19 -6.08 39.08
CA GLN A 328 -4.94 -4.84 39.43
C GLN A 328 -5.06 -3.81 38.28
N GLY A 329 -4.14 -3.77 37.31
CA GLY A 329 -4.03 -2.63 36.39
C GLY A 329 -5.02 -2.54 35.21
N VAL A 330 -5.61 -3.66 34.77
CA VAL A 330 -6.21 -3.76 33.42
C VAL A 330 -7.57 -3.04 33.28
N LEU A 331 -8.36 -2.92 34.36
CA LEU A 331 -9.72 -2.35 34.32
C LEU A 331 -9.76 -0.84 33.95
N ILE A 332 -8.61 -0.17 34.03
CA ILE A 332 -8.45 1.27 33.75
C ILE A 332 -8.19 1.53 32.25
N ILE A 333 -7.48 0.64 31.55
CA ILE A 333 -6.89 0.94 30.24
C ILE A 333 -7.90 0.78 29.09
N THR A 334 -8.77 -0.23 29.13
CA THR A 334 -9.77 -0.49 28.08
C THR A 334 -10.80 0.65 27.99
N ASN A 335 -11.26 1.16 29.13
CA ASN A 335 -12.13 2.33 29.21
C ASN A 335 -11.47 3.59 28.63
N VAL A 336 -10.16 3.76 28.82
CA VAL A 336 -9.41 4.91 28.31
C VAL A 336 -9.23 4.89 26.79
N HIS A 337 -9.06 3.73 26.15
CA HIS A 337 -9.05 3.65 24.68
C HIS A 337 -10.42 3.97 24.05
N ALA A 338 -11.53 3.50 24.66
CA ALA A 338 -12.87 3.91 24.22
C ALA A 338 -13.06 5.44 24.34
N LEU A 339 -12.62 6.02 25.47
CA LEU A 339 -12.66 7.46 25.71
C LEU A 339 -11.84 8.26 24.67
N TYR A 340 -10.66 7.78 24.29
CA TYR A 340 -9.82 8.46 23.29
C TYR A 340 -10.34 8.35 21.86
N ILE A 341 -11.00 7.25 21.47
CA ILE A 341 -11.65 7.14 20.15
C ILE A 341 -12.87 8.07 20.07
N LEU A 342 -13.66 8.16 21.15
CA LEU A 342 -14.74 9.14 21.27
C LEU A 342 -14.22 10.59 21.25
N LEU A 343 -13.13 10.90 21.97
CA LEU A 343 -12.47 12.21 21.91
C LEU A 343 -11.95 12.53 20.49
N GLY A 344 -11.42 11.54 19.77
CA GLY A 344 -11.01 11.70 18.37
C GLY A 344 -12.19 12.08 17.46
N LEU A 345 -13.33 11.39 17.58
CA LEU A 345 -14.56 11.73 16.86
C LEU A 345 -15.14 13.09 17.27
N MET A 346 -15.06 13.46 18.55
CA MET A 346 -15.43 14.79 19.04
C MET A 346 -14.50 15.90 18.50
N VAL A 347 -13.21 15.63 18.28
CA VAL A 347 -12.28 16.59 17.65
C VAL A 347 -12.58 16.74 16.16
N VAL A 348 -12.80 15.65 15.43
CA VAL A 348 -13.10 15.71 13.99
C VAL A 348 -14.43 16.44 13.72
N THR A 349 -15.48 16.14 14.48
CA THR A 349 -16.77 16.85 14.39
C THR A 349 -16.69 18.29 14.93
N GLY A 350 -15.96 18.51 16.03
CA GLY A 350 -15.75 19.82 16.64
C GLY A 350 -14.97 20.79 15.75
N VAL A 351 -13.97 20.34 15.00
CA VAL A 351 -13.23 21.18 14.03
C VAL A 351 -14.13 21.60 12.86
N GLY A 352 -15.01 20.71 12.38
CA GLY A 352 -16.04 21.07 11.40
C GLY A 352 -17.00 22.15 11.91
N ALA A 353 -17.50 21.99 13.15
CA ALA A 353 -18.37 22.97 13.79
C ALA A 353 -17.67 24.32 14.02
N LEU A 354 -16.40 24.30 14.46
CA LEU A 354 -15.58 25.52 14.65
C LEU A 354 -15.36 26.28 13.34
N GLY A 355 -15.17 25.59 12.21
CA GLY A 355 -15.08 26.24 10.89
C GLY A 355 -16.32 27.08 10.55
N VAL A 356 -17.52 26.50 10.72
CA VAL A 356 -18.79 27.21 10.52
C VAL A 356 -19.00 28.34 11.54
N TYR A 357 -18.56 28.14 12.78
CA TYR A 357 -18.65 29.13 13.86
C TYR A 357 -17.79 30.38 13.60
N PHE A 358 -16.56 30.23 13.09
CA PHE A 358 -15.71 31.37 12.75
C PHE A 358 -16.22 32.15 11.53
N ILE A 359 -16.78 31.47 10.52
CA ILE A 359 -17.35 32.13 9.33
C ILE A 359 -18.57 33.00 9.71
N SER A 360 -19.49 32.46 10.51
CA SER A 360 -20.67 33.21 10.97
C SER A 360 -20.31 34.37 11.92
N SER A 361 -19.35 34.15 12.83
CA SER A 361 -18.86 35.20 13.74
C SER A 361 -18.18 36.36 13.00
N GLY A 362 -17.42 36.08 11.94
CA GLY A 362 -16.78 37.08 11.10
C GLY A 362 -17.79 37.98 10.36
N LEU A 363 -18.83 37.36 9.77
CA LEU A 363 -19.93 38.07 9.12
C LEU A 363 -20.71 38.97 10.10
N MET A 364 -20.99 38.49 11.32
CA MET A 364 -21.69 39.28 12.34
C MET A 364 -20.88 40.51 12.81
N LEU A 365 -19.56 40.35 13.01
CA LEU A 365 -18.68 41.47 13.38
C LEU A 365 -18.58 42.55 12.29
N PHE A 366 -18.62 42.14 11.01
CA PHE A 366 -18.61 43.07 9.88
C PHE A 366 -19.84 43.99 9.89
N GLU A 367 -21.03 43.41 10.05
CA GLU A 367 -22.30 44.16 10.02
C GLU A 367 -22.53 44.98 11.31
N LEU A 368 -22.04 44.50 12.47
CA LEU A 368 -21.96 45.31 13.69
C LEU A 368 -21.12 46.59 13.49
N SER A 369 -19.96 46.49 12.82
CA SER A 369 -19.10 47.65 12.51
C SER A 369 -19.77 48.70 11.61
N LYS A 370 -20.82 48.29 10.89
CA LYS A 370 -21.60 49.07 9.93
C LYS A 370 -22.73 49.81 10.66
N GLN A 371 -23.38 49.17 11.63
CA GLN A 371 -24.36 49.81 12.51
C GLN A 371 -23.71 50.83 13.46
N THR A 372 -22.53 50.54 14.04
CA THR A 372 -21.83 51.48 14.94
C THR A 372 -21.42 52.80 14.27
N ARG A 373 -21.43 52.88 12.93
CA ARG A 373 -21.15 54.11 12.17
C ARG A 373 -22.36 55.03 11.97
N LYS A 374 -23.53 54.71 12.50
CA LYS A 374 -24.80 55.41 12.17
C LYS A 374 -25.60 56.03 13.33
N MET A 375 -25.09 56.04 14.58
CA MET A 375 -25.90 56.45 15.75
C MET A 375 -25.32 57.63 16.56
N SER A 376 -26.22 58.40 17.20
CA SER A 376 -25.93 59.68 17.87
C SER A 376 -25.49 59.53 19.35
N LYS A 377 -24.99 60.62 19.94
CA LYS A 377 -24.16 60.63 21.17
C LYS A 377 -24.89 60.56 22.52
N THR A 378 -26.22 60.63 22.57
CA THR A 378 -26.93 61.19 23.73
C THR A 378 -27.30 60.26 24.91
N ASN A 379 -27.01 58.95 24.92
CA ASN A 379 -27.15 58.16 26.15
C ASN A 379 -26.26 56.91 26.28
N PHE A 380 -24.95 57.13 26.38
CA PHE A 380 -23.90 56.11 26.22
C PHE A 380 -23.93 54.95 27.24
N ASN A 381 -24.23 55.22 28.52
CA ASN A 381 -24.10 54.21 29.58
C ASN A 381 -25.27 53.22 29.66
N HIS A 382 -26.51 53.69 29.47
CA HIS A 382 -27.69 52.81 29.53
C HIS A 382 -27.74 51.87 28.31
N GLN A 383 -27.45 52.39 27.11
CA GLN A 383 -27.46 51.59 25.88
C GLN A 383 -26.31 50.59 25.82
N ARG A 384 -25.12 50.93 26.36
CA ARG A 384 -24.01 49.97 26.50
C ARG A 384 -24.39 48.78 27.37
N LYS A 385 -25.20 48.97 28.42
CA LYS A 385 -25.70 47.86 29.24
C LYS A 385 -26.64 46.95 28.44
N ILE A 386 -27.60 47.52 27.70
CA ILE A 386 -28.53 46.73 26.85
C ILE A 386 -27.77 45.89 25.80
N VAL A 387 -26.75 46.46 25.15
CA VAL A 387 -25.92 45.71 24.17
C VAL A 387 -25.14 44.59 24.85
N VAL A 388 -24.56 44.83 26.03
CA VAL A 388 -23.83 43.81 26.80
C VAL A 388 -24.77 42.71 27.30
N ASP A 389 -25.90 43.05 27.91
CA ASP A 389 -26.86 42.08 28.44
C ASP A 389 -27.50 41.25 27.32
N THR A 390 -27.80 41.85 26.16
CA THR A 390 -28.29 41.12 24.97
C THR A 390 -27.21 40.19 24.40
N THR A 391 -25.95 40.64 24.33
CA THR A 391 -24.82 39.81 23.90
C THR A 391 -24.64 38.63 24.85
N ILE A 392 -24.71 38.86 26.17
CA ILE A 392 -24.60 37.82 27.21
C ILE A 392 -25.76 36.82 27.10
N GLN A 393 -27.00 37.28 26.92
CA GLN A 393 -28.17 36.39 26.74
C GLN A 393 -28.06 35.52 25.48
N ILE A 394 -27.58 36.07 24.37
CA ILE A 394 -27.35 35.32 23.13
C ILE A 394 -26.20 34.32 23.33
N VAL A 395 -25.08 34.74 23.93
CA VAL A 395 -23.95 33.85 24.26
C VAL A 395 -24.38 32.71 25.19
N ILE A 396 -25.18 32.98 26.22
CA ILE A 396 -25.71 31.95 27.14
C ILE A 396 -26.61 30.96 26.38
N LYS A 397 -27.53 31.43 25.53
CA LYS A 397 -28.38 30.53 24.71
C LYS A 397 -27.56 29.70 23.71
N SER A 398 -26.52 30.29 23.09
CA SER A 398 -25.61 29.57 22.20
C SER A 398 -24.76 28.54 22.94
N ILE A 399 -24.28 28.85 24.15
CA ILE A 399 -23.61 27.88 25.04
C ILE A 399 -24.59 26.74 25.39
N PHE A 400 -25.83 27.05 25.76
CA PHE A 400 -26.84 26.03 26.09
C PHE A 400 -27.08 25.06 24.92
N ILE A 401 -27.29 25.58 23.70
CA ILE A 401 -27.49 24.77 22.49
C ILE A 401 -26.25 23.94 22.16
N SER A 402 -25.04 24.50 22.26
CA SER A 402 -23.79 23.77 21.99
C SER A 402 -23.39 22.75 23.07
N THR A 403 -23.92 22.88 24.30
CA THR A 403 -23.69 21.93 25.40
C THR A 403 -24.85 20.96 25.65
N TRP A 404 -25.96 21.09 24.92
CA TRP A 404 -27.10 20.16 25.04
C TRP A 404 -26.71 18.68 24.82
N PRO A 405 -25.86 18.30 23.84
CA PRO A 405 -25.37 16.93 23.71
C PRO A 405 -24.53 16.46 24.91
N PHE A 406 -23.82 17.39 25.57
CA PHE A 406 -22.94 17.11 26.70
C PHE A 406 -23.74 16.71 27.95
N TRP A 407 -24.91 17.33 28.17
CA TRP A 407 -25.78 17.01 29.30
C TRP A 407 -26.48 15.66 29.18
N ILE A 408 -26.85 15.22 27.97
CA ILE A 408 -27.45 13.89 27.73
C ILE A 408 -26.44 12.77 28.06
N VAL A 409 -25.15 12.99 27.78
CA VAL A 409 -24.08 12.06 28.16
C VAL A 409 -23.86 12.07 29.69
N ILE A 410 -23.88 13.24 30.33
CA ILE A 410 -23.70 13.35 31.80
C ILE A 410 -24.85 12.65 32.56
N SER A 411 -26.10 12.78 32.10
CA SER A 411 -27.23 12.06 32.71
C SER A 411 -27.16 10.54 32.60
N TYR A 412 -26.28 10.01 31.74
CA TYR A 412 -26.02 8.58 31.59
C TYR A 412 -24.86 8.06 32.48
N PHE A 413 -24.10 8.96 33.12
CA PHE A 413 -22.87 8.65 33.86
C PHE A 413 -22.87 9.07 35.34
N VAL A 414 -23.90 9.77 35.83
CA VAL A 414 -23.97 10.24 37.24
C VAL A 414 -25.10 9.53 38.00
N SER A 415 -24.82 8.29 38.43
CA SER A 415 -25.44 7.62 39.58
C SER A 415 -24.48 6.54 40.13
N PRO A 416 -24.16 6.50 41.43
CA PRO A 416 -23.27 5.48 42.01
C PRO A 416 -23.92 4.10 42.17
N GLN A 417 -23.08 3.08 42.39
CA GLN A 417 -23.47 1.68 42.63
C GLN A 417 -24.15 1.48 44.00
N MET A 418 -25.04 0.48 44.08
CA MET A 418 -25.24 -0.38 45.27
C MET A 418 -25.81 -1.76 44.82
N ASP A 419 -25.97 -2.67 45.78
CA ASP A 419 -25.91 -4.13 45.59
C ASP A 419 -27.27 -4.82 45.29
N THR A 420 -27.25 -6.15 45.33
CA THR A 420 -28.26 -7.10 44.89
C THR A 420 -29.35 -7.41 45.93
N ARG A 421 -30.55 -7.77 45.42
CA ARG A 421 -31.72 -8.39 46.07
C ARG A 421 -32.69 -7.49 46.89
N THR A 422 -33.98 -7.64 46.54
CA THR A 422 -35.19 -7.51 47.40
C THR A 422 -35.78 -6.12 47.72
N THR A 423 -36.61 -5.61 46.81
CA THR A 423 -37.90 -4.85 47.02
C THR A 423 -38.41 -4.50 45.61
N MET A 424 -39.53 -4.99 45.04
CA MET A 424 -40.85 -5.44 45.50
C MET A 424 -41.84 -4.32 45.88
N ALA A 425 -42.93 -4.28 45.08
CA ALA A 425 -44.22 -3.61 45.28
C ALA A 425 -44.40 -2.11 44.92
N LEU A 426 -45.64 -1.84 44.46
CA LEU A 426 -46.31 -0.54 44.21
C LEU A 426 -45.82 0.33 43.03
N SER A 427 -46.67 0.77 42.09
CA SER A 427 -48.04 0.33 41.70
C SER A 427 -48.50 1.02 40.39
N ILE A 428 -49.19 0.28 39.51
CA ILE A 428 -50.35 0.66 38.65
C ILE A 428 -50.22 2.01 37.90
N VAL A 429 -50.15 2.09 36.56
CA VAL A 429 -51.03 1.54 35.48
C VAL A 429 -50.17 1.24 34.21
N SER A 430 -50.55 0.56 33.11
CA SER A 430 -51.81 -0.06 32.63
C SER A 430 -51.55 -1.26 31.67
N TYR A 431 -52.64 -1.84 31.13
CA TYR A 431 -52.83 -2.52 29.82
C TYR A 431 -51.74 -2.36 28.73
N SER A 432 -51.49 -3.30 27.82
CA SER A 432 -51.83 -4.75 27.63
C SER A 432 -51.11 -5.23 26.34
N SER A 433 -50.83 -6.50 26.03
CA SER A 433 -51.35 -7.79 26.52
C SER A 433 -50.30 -8.92 26.37
N SER A 434 -50.31 -9.86 27.31
CA SER A 434 -50.21 -11.35 27.19
C SER A 434 -49.77 -12.01 25.85
N SER A 435 -49.07 -13.16 25.82
CA SER A 435 -48.83 -14.24 26.80
C SER A 435 -47.50 -14.97 26.44
N SER A 436 -46.58 -15.37 27.34
CA SER A 436 -46.65 -16.38 28.44
C SER A 436 -47.02 -17.79 27.94
N PHE A 437 -46.50 -18.93 28.42
CA PHE A 437 -45.56 -19.36 29.49
C PHE A 437 -45.15 -20.83 29.07
N SER A 438 -44.22 -21.65 29.58
CA SER A 438 -43.17 -21.70 30.62
C SER A 438 -42.74 -23.20 30.77
N THR A 439 -41.62 -23.51 31.46
CA THR A 439 -41.40 -24.64 32.44
C THR A 439 -41.91 -26.09 32.16
N ASP A 440 -41.25 -27.20 32.56
CA ASP A 440 -39.97 -27.47 33.24
C ASP A 440 -39.69 -29.01 33.27
N PHE A 441 -38.55 -29.39 33.87
CA PHE A 441 -38.23 -30.68 34.53
C PHE A 441 -37.73 -31.90 33.73
N GLU A 442 -37.01 -32.74 34.50
CA GLU A 442 -36.24 -33.92 34.11
C GLU A 442 -37.03 -35.22 34.30
N GLN A 443 -36.74 -36.26 33.50
CA GLN A 443 -36.01 -37.46 33.96
C GLN A 443 -35.79 -38.46 32.81
N CYS A 444 -34.93 -39.46 33.06
CA CYS A 444 -34.51 -40.45 32.06
C CYS A 444 -35.17 -41.82 32.31
N SER A 445 -35.77 -42.41 31.27
CA SER A 445 -36.02 -43.86 31.19
C SER A 445 -36.10 -44.31 29.72
N THR A 446 -35.79 -45.58 29.47
CA THR A 446 -35.56 -46.11 28.11
C THR A 446 -36.76 -46.84 27.53
N SER A 447 -37.18 -46.48 26.31
CA SER A 447 -37.86 -47.39 25.39
C SER A 447 -37.62 -46.97 23.93
N SER A 448 -37.70 -47.93 23.02
CA SER A 448 -37.50 -47.77 21.58
C SER A 448 -38.80 -48.04 20.83
N ASP A 449 -39.29 -47.10 20.01
CA ASP A 449 -39.61 -47.30 18.58
C ASP A 449 -39.78 -45.91 17.88
N PRO A 450 -40.48 -45.65 16.74
CA PRO A 450 -39.77 -45.01 15.63
C PRO A 450 -40.33 -43.66 15.11
N SER A 451 -39.49 -43.01 14.30
CA SER A 451 -39.85 -41.99 13.28
C SER A 451 -40.30 -40.58 13.74
N SER A 452 -39.33 -39.72 14.05
CA SER A 452 -39.44 -38.26 13.89
C SER A 452 -38.75 -37.81 12.59
N GLN A 453 -39.47 -37.79 11.46
CA GLN A 453 -38.92 -37.31 10.19
C GLN A 453 -38.84 -35.78 10.16
N GLU A 454 -37.70 -35.20 10.51
CA GLU A 454 -37.50 -33.76 10.44
C GLU A 454 -37.66 -33.20 9.00
N GLU A 455 -38.33 -32.05 8.88
CA GLU A 455 -38.56 -31.41 7.58
C GLU A 455 -37.45 -30.44 7.16
N CYS A 456 -37.19 -30.41 5.86
CA CYS A 456 -36.35 -29.43 5.19
C CYS A 456 -36.90 -28.00 5.38
N LYS A 457 -36.16 -27.14 6.10
CA LYS A 457 -36.56 -25.75 6.43
C LYS A 457 -36.76 -24.84 5.20
N ILE A 458 -36.40 -25.29 3.99
CA ILE A 458 -36.53 -24.56 2.72
C ILE A 458 -37.74 -25.01 1.88
N CYS A 459 -38.29 -26.21 2.09
CA CYS A 459 -39.36 -26.71 1.22
C CYS A 459 -40.40 -27.63 1.87
N PHE A 460 -40.34 -27.87 3.19
CA PHE A 460 -41.37 -28.59 3.95
C PHE A 460 -41.66 -29.99 3.34
N GLN A 461 -40.56 -30.73 3.15
CA GLN A 461 -40.50 -32.12 2.70
C GLN A 461 -39.37 -32.79 3.51
N GLN A 462 -39.38 -34.12 3.62
CA GLN A 462 -38.39 -34.90 4.39
C GLN A 462 -36.94 -34.39 4.21
N GLY A 463 -36.35 -33.89 5.30
CA GLY A 463 -34.95 -33.48 5.32
C GLY A 463 -34.01 -34.67 5.31
N HIS A 464 -32.73 -34.44 5.02
CA HIS A 464 -31.72 -35.48 4.80
C HIS A 464 -30.41 -35.18 5.55
N GLY A 465 -30.47 -34.31 6.58
CA GLY A 465 -29.32 -33.80 7.32
C GLY A 465 -29.04 -32.31 7.12
N TYR A 466 -28.01 -31.82 7.80
CA TYR A 466 -27.52 -30.45 7.64
C TYR A 466 -26.69 -30.32 6.36
N HIS A 467 -27.01 -29.30 5.54
CA HIS A 467 -26.28 -28.94 4.34
C HIS A 467 -26.13 -27.41 4.29
N PHE A 468 -24.93 -26.89 4.02
CA PHE A 468 -24.64 -25.44 4.03
C PHE A 468 -25.00 -24.74 5.37
N GLY A 469 -24.98 -25.47 6.50
CA GLY A 469 -25.35 -24.97 7.82
C GLY A 469 -26.83 -25.14 8.22
N VAL A 470 -27.70 -25.65 7.33
CA VAL A 470 -29.16 -25.74 7.59
C VAL A 470 -29.69 -27.14 7.31
N PHE A 471 -30.61 -27.63 8.15
CA PHE A 471 -31.28 -28.92 7.94
C PHE A 471 -32.19 -28.87 6.69
N THR A 472 -31.81 -29.62 5.65
CA THR A 472 -32.47 -29.54 4.33
C THR A 472 -32.54 -30.89 3.62
N CYS A 473 -33.34 -30.98 2.56
CA CYS A 473 -33.33 -32.11 1.64
C CYS A 473 -32.25 -31.93 0.56
N ARG A 474 -31.76 -33.04 0.01
CA ARG A 474 -30.72 -33.07 -1.03
C ARG A 474 -31.03 -32.15 -2.24
N ALA A 475 -32.31 -32.01 -2.59
CA ALA A 475 -32.76 -31.16 -3.70
C ALA A 475 -32.63 -29.65 -3.41
N CYS A 476 -32.75 -29.20 -2.16
CA CYS A 476 -32.52 -27.81 -1.77
C CYS A 476 -31.03 -27.49 -1.68
N ALA A 477 -30.22 -28.38 -1.10
CA ALA A 477 -28.75 -28.25 -1.09
C ALA A 477 -28.17 -28.19 -2.51
N ALA A 478 -28.61 -29.09 -3.40
CA ALA A 478 -28.20 -29.07 -4.81
C ALA A 478 -28.76 -27.87 -5.58
N PHE A 479 -29.85 -27.25 -5.15
CA PHE A 479 -30.31 -25.97 -5.72
C PHE A 479 -29.38 -24.83 -5.29
N PHE A 480 -29.15 -24.67 -3.99
CA PHE A 480 -28.31 -23.59 -3.43
C PHE A 480 -26.91 -23.59 -4.04
N ARG A 481 -26.24 -24.76 -4.10
CA ARG A 481 -24.91 -24.94 -4.71
C ARG A 481 -24.81 -24.44 -6.16
N ARG A 482 -25.90 -24.52 -6.94
CA ARG A 482 -25.92 -24.11 -8.36
C ARG A 482 -26.40 -22.66 -8.57
N CYS A 483 -26.87 -21.98 -7.54
CA CYS A 483 -27.58 -20.71 -7.69
C CYS A 483 -26.97 -19.56 -6.88
N HIS A 484 -26.21 -19.85 -5.81
CA HIS A 484 -25.62 -18.85 -4.91
C HIS A 484 -24.73 -17.82 -5.63
N PHE A 485 -23.83 -18.25 -6.52
CA PHE A 485 -22.94 -17.34 -7.28
C PHE A 485 -23.54 -16.77 -8.58
N SER A 486 -24.85 -16.95 -8.82
CA SER A 486 -25.47 -16.62 -10.11
C SER A 486 -26.12 -15.23 -10.08
N SER A 487 -25.38 -14.19 -10.47
CA SER A 487 -25.89 -12.82 -10.67
C SER A 487 -27.14 -12.76 -11.58
N ILE A 488 -27.25 -13.67 -12.55
CA ILE A 488 -28.42 -13.87 -13.43
C ILE A 488 -29.71 -14.23 -12.65
N ILE A 489 -29.60 -14.76 -11.44
CA ILE A 489 -30.75 -15.11 -10.58
C ILE A 489 -31.14 -13.92 -9.68
N GLU A 490 -30.16 -13.15 -9.21
CA GLU A 490 -30.41 -11.91 -8.46
C GLU A 490 -31.07 -10.85 -9.34
N GLN A 491 -30.62 -10.68 -10.59
CA GLN A 491 -31.16 -9.69 -11.52
C GLN A 491 -32.56 -10.05 -12.08
N ARG A 492 -33.03 -11.30 -11.92
CA ARG A 492 -34.38 -11.68 -12.35
C ARG A 492 -35.46 -11.02 -11.47
N LYS A 493 -36.52 -10.53 -12.12
CA LYS A 493 -37.74 -10.09 -11.41
C LYS A 493 -38.51 -11.30 -10.87
N CYS A 494 -39.25 -11.12 -9.78
CA CYS A 494 -40.17 -12.15 -9.28
C CYS A 494 -41.27 -12.40 -10.32
N ARG A 495 -41.56 -13.67 -10.63
CA ARG A 495 -42.51 -14.04 -11.69
C ARG A 495 -43.98 -13.72 -11.35
N LEU A 496 -44.27 -13.50 -10.06
CA LEU A 496 -45.56 -13.02 -9.54
C LEU A 496 -45.49 -11.57 -9.02
N MET A 497 -44.39 -10.85 -9.29
CA MET A 497 -44.13 -9.44 -8.91
C MET A 497 -44.19 -9.10 -7.40
N ASN A 498 -44.63 -10.03 -6.54
CA ASN A 498 -44.94 -9.84 -5.12
C ASN A 498 -43.78 -10.10 -4.14
N GLY A 499 -42.59 -10.49 -4.62
CA GLY A 499 -41.41 -10.84 -3.81
C GLY A 499 -41.50 -12.13 -2.98
N ASN A 500 -42.68 -12.47 -2.45
CA ASN A 500 -42.88 -13.51 -1.43
C ASN A 500 -43.56 -14.79 -2.00
N CYS A 501 -42.90 -15.44 -2.96
CA CYS A 501 -43.35 -16.76 -3.46
C CYS A 501 -42.91 -17.88 -2.52
N GLY A 502 -43.80 -18.83 -2.20
CA GLY A 502 -43.46 -20.06 -1.46
C GLY A 502 -43.27 -21.31 -2.35
N PRO A 503 -42.96 -22.48 -1.75
CA PRO A 503 -43.10 -23.79 -2.39
C PRO A 503 -44.57 -24.21 -2.54
N ASN A 504 -44.84 -25.16 -3.44
CA ASN A 504 -46.13 -25.86 -3.47
C ASN A 504 -46.18 -27.03 -2.45
N LYS A 505 -47.33 -27.71 -2.36
CA LYS A 505 -47.55 -28.88 -1.45
C LYS A 505 -46.57 -30.06 -1.65
N ASN A 506 -45.78 -30.06 -2.73
CA ASN A 506 -44.79 -31.09 -3.07
C ASN A 506 -43.36 -30.53 -3.02
N GLY A 507 -43.13 -29.45 -2.25
CA GLY A 507 -41.83 -28.78 -2.08
C GLY A 507 -41.26 -28.11 -3.34
N ARG A 508 -42.00 -28.06 -4.45
CA ARG A 508 -41.51 -27.45 -5.72
C ARG A 508 -41.69 -25.93 -5.67
N TRP A 509 -40.61 -25.23 -5.98
CA TRP A 509 -40.53 -23.77 -6.02
C TRP A 509 -40.63 -23.24 -7.46
N PHE A 510 -41.62 -22.39 -7.73
CA PHE A 510 -41.81 -21.80 -9.06
C PHE A 510 -40.90 -20.58 -9.32
N CYS A 511 -40.48 -19.85 -8.28
CA CYS A 511 -39.55 -18.73 -8.40
C CYS A 511 -38.16 -19.09 -7.87
N LYS A 512 -37.15 -19.13 -8.76
CA LYS A 512 -35.75 -19.38 -8.38
C LYS A 512 -35.17 -18.29 -7.47
N LYS A 513 -35.57 -17.01 -7.65
CA LYS A 513 -35.08 -15.90 -6.83
C LYS A 513 -35.60 -15.99 -5.38
N CYS A 514 -36.90 -16.14 -5.18
CA CYS A 514 -37.49 -16.32 -3.85
C CYS A 514 -36.92 -17.57 -3.14
N ARG A 515 -36.68 -18.67 -3.87
CA ARG A 515 -36.03 -19.86 -3.30
C ARG A 515 -34.61 -19.57 -2.81
N LEU A 516 -33.81 -18.84 -3.60
CA LEU A 516 -32.44 -18.51 -3.22
C LEU A 516 -32.40 -17.55 -2.03
N ILE A 517 -33.28 -16.54 -2.03
CA ILE A 517 -33.48 -15.65 -0.87
C ILE A 517 -33.84 -16.49 0.36
N LYS A 518 -34.79 -17.42 0.26
CA LYS A 518 -35.19 -18.26 1.41
C LYS A 518 -34.08 -19.18 1.92
N CYS A 519 -33.18 -19.65 1.05
CA CYS A 519 -31.97 -20.35 1.47
C CYS A 519 -31.07 -19.46 2.34
N LEU A 520 -30.80 -18.23 1.88
CA LEU A 520 -29.94 -17.27 2.59
C LEU A 520 -30.57 -16.82 3.92
N GLU A 521 -31.85 -16.45 3.92
CA GLU A 521 -32.61 -16.11 5.13
C GLU A 521 -32.63 -17.21 6.19
N SER A 522 -32.63 -18.47 5.76
CA SER A 522 -32.63 -19.62 6.69
C SER A 522 -31.21 -19.96 7.19
N GLY A 523 -30.19 -19.19 6.82
CA GLY A 523 -28.81 -19.36 7.25
C GLY A 523 -27.92 -20.22 6.34
N MET A 524 -28.34 -20.55 5.11
CA MET A 524 -27.49 -21.35 4.21
C MET A 524 -26.27 -20.55 3.76
N THR A 525 -25.07 -21.02 4.07
CA THR A 525 -23.79 -20.39 3.75
C THR A 525 -22.81 -21.35 3.08
N THR A 526 -22.00 -20.82 2.17
CA THR A 526 -20.87 -21.50 1.54
C THR A 526 -19.59 -21.44 2.38
N ALA A 527 -19.53 -20.59 3.41
CA ALA A 527 -18.32 -20.38 4.22
C ALA A 527 -17.81 -21.66 4.92
N ASN A 528 -18.73 -22.54 5.34
CA ASN A 528 -18.39 -23.77 6.07
C ASN A 528 -18.07 -24.96 5.14
N ILE A 529 -17.83 -24.72 3.86
CA ILE A 529 -17.74 -25.73 2.80
C ILE A 529 -16.42 -25.54 2.03
N GLN A 530 -15.36 -26.17 2.53
CA GLN A 530 -14.10 -26.34 1.81
C GLN A 530 -14.26 -27.43 0.75
N TYR A 531 -14.75 -27.03 -0.42
CA TYR A 531 -14.65 -27.81 -1.65
C TYR A 531 -13.65 -27.07 -2.56
N ASP A 532 -12.93 -27.82 -3.40
CA ASP A 532 -12.06 -27.29 -4.46
C ASP A 532 -10.78 -26.52 -4.03
N ARG A 533 -10.15 -26.91 -2.90
CA ARG A 533 -8.74 -26.54 -2.59
C ARG A 533 -7.71 -27.56 -3.11
N ASP A 534 -8.11 -28.83 -3.21
CA ASP A 534 -7.22 -30.00 -3.35
C ASP A 534 -7.45 -30.76 -4.70
N ALA A 535 -7.53 -30.04 -5.82
CA ALA A 535 -7.65 -30.62 -7.17
C ALA A 535 -6.60 -30.05 -8.13
N PHE A 536 -5.82 -30.92 -8.77
CA PHE A 536 -4.98 -30.53 -9.91
C PHE A 536 -5.86 -30.09 -11.07
N LYS A 537 -5.57 -28.90 -11.61
CA LYS A 537 -6.22 -28.36 -12.81
C LYS A 537 -5.79 -29.24 -13.99
N SER A 538 -6.75 -29.89 -14.65
CA SER A 538 -6.51 -30.97 -15.62
C SER A 538 -5.33 -30.70 -16.58
N SER A 539 -4.47 -31.71 -16.76
CA SER A 539 -3.12 -31.61 -17.36
C SER A 539 -3.03 -31.06 -18.79
N ALA A 540 -4.15 -30.76 -19.45
CA ALA A 540 -4.20 -30.08 -20.75
C ALA A 540 -3.89 -28.57 -20.66
N ASP A 541 -4.39 -27.86 -19.65
CA ASP A 541 -4.15 -26.42 -19.51
C ASP A 541 -2.89 -26.10 -18.71
N PHE A 542 -2.51 -26.96 -17.74
CA PHE A 542 -1.21 -26.82 -17.08
C PHE A 542 -0.04 -26.99 -18.08
N ARG A 543 -0.09 -27.97 -18.99
CA ARG A 543 0.98 -28.13 -20.01
C ARG A 543 1.18 -26.89 -20.89
N LYS A 544 0.12 -26.13 -21.22
CA LYS A 544 0.26 -24.81 -21.88
C LYS A 544 0.93 -23.79 -20.97
N LYS A 545 0.48 -23.70 -19.71
CA LYS A 545 0.91 -22.67 -18.76
C LYS A 545 2.34 -22.91 -18.25
N GLN A 546 2.75 -24.15 -18.03
CA GLN A 546 4.11 -24.53 -17.66
C GLN A 546 5.07 -24.38 -18.86
N ALA A 547 4.64 -24.69 -20.09
CA ALA A 547 5.43 -24.37 -21.28
C ALA A 547 5.63 -22.85 -21.46
N GLN A 548 4.65 -22.01 -21.10
CA GLN A 548 4.85 -20.56 -21.03
C GLN A 548 5.76 -20.15 -19.85
N LEU A 549 5.52 -20.65 -18.64
CA LEU A 549 6.28 -20.25 -17.45
C LEU A 549 7.74 -20.72 -17.48
N LYS A 550 8.05 -21.89 -18.04
CA LYS A 550 9.42 -22.38 -18.19
C LYS A 550 10.18 -21.59 -19.26
N LEU A 551 9.51 -21.21 -20.37
CA LEU A 551 10.04 -20.23 -21.32
C LEU A 551 10.25 -18.83 -20.74
N VAL A 552 9.62 -18.50 -19.61
CA VAL A 552 9.75 -17.20 -18.93
C VAL A 552 10.79 -17.24 -17.80
N GLY A 553 10.91 -18.35 -17.07
CA GLY A 553 11.93 -18.53 -16.02
C GLY A 553 13.34 -18.70 -16.59
N ASP A 554 13.50 -19.57 -17.59
CA ASP A 554 14.81 -19.92 -18.17
C ASP A 554 15.36 -18.83 -19.14
N ARG A 555 14.78 -17.61 -19.14
CA ARG A 555 15.13 -16.49 -20.04
C ARG A 555 15.12 -15.10 -19.39
N ILE A 556 14.91 -15.01 -18.07
CA ILE A 556 14.63 -13.73 -17.39
C ILE A 556 15.34 -13.70 -16.01
N GLY A 557 16.65 -13.47 -16.03
CA GLY A 557 17.45 -13.06 -14.87
C GLY A 557 17.17 -11.63 -14.38
N VAL A 558 15.90 -11.21 -14.30
CA VAL A 558 15.54 -9.79 -14.07
C VAL A 558 15.73 -9.34 -12.61
N PRO A 559 16.43 -8.20 -12.39
CA PRO A 559 16.46 -7.51 -11.11
C PRO A 559 15.08 -7.00 -10.66
N ILE A 560 14.79 -7.14 -9.37
CA ILE A 560 13.46 -6.92 -8.76
C ILE A 560 12.90 -5.48 -8.91
N THR A 561 13.73 -4.49 -9.26
CA THR A 561 13.28 -3.11 -9.55
C THR A 561 14.11 -2.43 -10.65
N VAL A 562 13.59 -1.32 -11.20
CA VAL A 562 14.32 -0.48 -12.18
C VAL A 562 15.64 0.02 -11.60
N GLU A 563 15.67 0.43 -10.33
CA GLU A 563 16.90 0.88 -9.66
C GLU A 563 17.96 -0.22 -9.62
N LYS A 564 17.56 -1.48 -9.43
CA LYS A 564 18.50 -2.60 -9.37
C LYS A 564 19.02 -2.99 -10.77
N VAL A 565 18.26 -2.76 -11.83
CA VAL A 565 18.81 -2.77 -13.21
C VAL A 565 19.83 -1.64 -13.36
N LEU A 566 19.47 -0.40 -13.01
CA LEU A 566 20.35 0.79 -13.04
C LEU A 566 21.54 0.76 -12.05
N GLY A 567 21.87 -0.40 -11.46
CA GLY A 567 23.05 -0.60 -10.62
C GLY A 567 22.96 -0.09 -9.17
N LEU A 568 21.76 0.24 -8.67
CA LEU A 568 21.55 0.79 -7.34
C LEU A 568 21.04 -0.28 -6.35
N ASN A 569 21.75 -0.43 -5.22
CA ASN A 569 21.35 -1.34 -4.13
C ASN A 569 20.45 -0.63 -3.11
N HIS A 570 19.40 -1.32 -2.65
CA HIS A 570 18.30 -0.73 -1.87
C HIS A 570 18.60 -0.37 -0.40
N LEU A 571 19.80 -0.68 0.11
CA LEU A 571 20.28 -0.19 1.40
C LEU A 571 21.82 -0.09 1.40
N VAL A 572 22.32 1.02 1.95
CA VAL A 572 23.75 1.33 2.20
C VAL A 572 24.65 1.46 0.94
N SER A 573 24.47 2.56 0.21
CA SER A 573 25.63 3.38 -0.22
C SER A 573 25.20 4.84 -0.39
N PHE A 574 25.85 5.76 0.33
CA PHE A 574 25.68 7.21 0.17
C PHE A 574 26.83 7.83 -0.65
N ILE A 575 27.34 7.08 -1.63
CA ILE A 575 28.42 7.49 -2.52
C ILE A 575 28.04 7.02 -3.95
N PRO A 576 27.87 7.92 -4.94
CA PRO A 576 27.80 7.51 -6.34
C PRO A 576 29.16 6.96 -6.78
N LEU A 577 29.17 5.87 -7.55
CA LEU A 577 30.40 5.39 -8.16
C LEU A 577 30.99 6.49 -9.06
N ARG A 578 32.25 6.82 -8.79
CA ARG A 578 32.93 7.95 -9.42
C ARG A 578 33.30 7.61 -10.87
N GLU A 579 32.79 8.42 -11.79
CA GLU A 579 33.34 8.64 -13.14
C GLU A 579 33.67 7.38 -13.98
N GLY A 580 32.68 6.49 -14.14
CA GLY A 580 32.64 5.61 -15.31
C GLY A 580 32.20 6.40 -16.55
N ASN A 581 33.04 6.49 -17.58
CA ASN A 581 32.91 7.46 -18.69
C ASN A 581 31.85 7.06 -19.76
N ASN A 582 30.72 6.52 -19.34
CA ASN A 582 29.67 6.00 -20.22
C ASN A 582 28.71 7.12 -20.62
N LYS A 583 29.01 7.83 -21.72
CA LYS A 583 27.99 8.59 -22.45
C LYS A 583 26.85 7.64 -22.82
N LEU A 584 25.60 8.02 -22.50
CA LEU A 584 24.44 7.27 -22.98
C LEU A 584 24.47 7.19 -24.52
N PRO A 585 24.30 5.99 -25.11
CA PRO A 585 24.29 5.85 -26.56
C PRO A 585 23.08 6.59 -27.14
N TYR A 586 23.32 7.45 -28.12
CA TYR A 586 22.28 8.18 -28.84
C TYR A 586 22.20 7.69 -30.29
N ILE A 587 20.97 7.47 -30.77
CA ILE A 587 20.70 7.13 -32.17
C ILE A 587 20.35 8.44 -32.88
N ASP A 588 21.21 8.88 -33.80
CA ASP A 588 20.86 10.01 -34.67
C ASP A 588 19.87 9.55 -35.75
N ILE A 589 18.63 10.02 -35.62
CA ILE A 589 17.53 9.75 -36.57
C ILE A 589 17.21 10.96 -37.46
N THR A 590 18.07 11.99 -37.49
CA THR A 590 17.81 13.26 -38.20
C THR A 590 17.50 13.05 -39.68
N GLN A 591 18.21 12.13 -40.35
CA GLN A 591 17.96 11.79 -41.75
C GLN A 591 16.58 11.13 -41.96
N LEU A 592 16.18 10.22 -41.05
CA LEU A 592 14.87 9.54 -41.11
C LEU A 592 13.72 10.54 -40.86
N VAL A 593 13.89 11.42 -39.87
CA VAL A 593 12.93 12.48 -39.57
C VAL A 593 12.81 13.46 -40.75
N GLY A 594 13.92 13.87 -41.36
CA GLY A 594 13.91 14.71 -42.56
C GLY A 594 13.19 14.05 -43.73
N LYS A 595 13.45 12.76 -44.00
CA LYS A 595 12.77 11.96 -45.03
C LYS A 595 11.26 11.86 -44.78
N ALA A 596 10.84 11.60 -43.54
CA ALA A 596 9.43 11.48 -43.18
C ALA A 596 8.67 12.82 -43.24
N ILE A 597 9.33 13.93 -42.84
CA ILE A 597 8.78 15.29 -43.00
C ILE A 597 8.64 15.64 -44.49
N ALA A 598 9.67 15.36 -45.31
CA ALA A 598 9.63 15.66 -46.75
C ALA A 598 8.46 14.98 -47.48
N LEU A 599 8.14 13.73 -47.11
CA LEU A 599 6.98 12.98 -47.62
C LEU A 599 5.64 13.64 -47.28
N VAL A 600 5.52 14.21 -46.08
CA VAL A 600 4.29 14.86 -45.57
C VAL A 600 4.11 16.28 -46.13
N LEU A 601 5.20 17.00 -46.37
CA LEU A 601 5.14 18.35 -46.96
C LEU A 601 5.01 18.34 -48.48
N ASN A 602 5.47 17.29 -49.18
CA ASN A 602 5.43 17.17 -50.64
C ASN A 602 4.64 15.92 -51.10
N PRO A 603 3.31 15.84 -50.85
CA PRO A 603 2.49 14.66 -51.12
C PRO A 603 2.23 14.36 -52.62
N ASN A 604 2.89 15.07 -53.54
CA ASN A 604 2.66 15.04 -55.00
C ASN A 604 2.97 13.70 -55.70
N MET A 605 3.41 12.66 -54.96
CA MET A 605 3.64 11.31 -55.48
C MET A 605 2.48 10.33 -55.22
N VAL A 606 1.43 10.73 -54.48
CA VAL A 606 0.23 9.91 -54.30
C VAL A 606 -0.75 10.16 -55.46
N GLN A 607 -1.32 9.10 -56.05
CA GLN A 607 -2.24 9.24 -57.19
C GLN A 607 -3.50 10.06 -56.82
N LYS A 608 -4.00 10.85 -57.78
CA LYS A 608 -5.29 11.56 -57.65
C LYS A 608 -6.45 10.56 -57.76
N PHE A 609 -6.84 9.98 -56.62
CA PHE A 609 -8.08 9.20 -56.51
C PHE A 609 -9.30 10.06 -56.89
N LYS A 610 -10.14 9.57 -57.80
CA LYS A 610 -11.37 10.28 -58.22
C LYS A 610 -12.55 9.87 -57.35
N LYS A 611 -13.12 10.84 -56.61
CA LYS A 611 -14.37 10.71 -55.83
C LYS A 611 -14.36 9.57 -54.79
N LEU A 612 -13.36 9.57 -53.91
CA LEU A 612 -13.34 8.78 -52.66
C LEU A 612 -13.39 9.72 -51.45
N SER A 613 -14.06 9.31 -50.36
CA SER A 613 -14.07 10.02 -49.07
C SER A 613 -12.69 10.00 -48.38
N ASN A 614 -12.46 10.79 -47.34
CA ASN A 614 -11.16 10.78 -46.63
C ASN A 614 -10.85 9.40 -46.05
N LEU A 615 -11.86 8.74 -45.48
CA LEU A 615 -11.77 7.39 -44.94
C LEU A 615 -11.53 6.34 -46.03
N GLU A 616 -12.15 6.48 -47.20
CA GLU A 616 -11.86 5.62 -48.36
C GLU A 616 -10.43 5.86 -48.90
N GLN A 617 -9.94 7.11 -48.94
CA GLN A 617 -8.55 7.45 -49.30
C GLN A 617 -7.53 6.86 -48.31
N LEU A 618 -7.80 6.96 -47.01
CA LEU A 618 -6.97 6.39 -45.94
C LEU A 618 -7.03 4.85 -45.93
N SER A 619 -8.16 4.26 -46.33
CA SER A 619 -8.29 2.81 -46.54
C SER A 619 -7.42 2.34 -47.70
N GLN A 620 -7.45 3.02 -48.85
CA GLN A 620 -6.60 2.66 -49.98
C GLN A 620 -5.11 2.76 -49.60
N GLY A 621 -4.69 3.85 -48.94
CA GLY A 621 -3.31 4.00 -48.48
C GLY A 621 -2.86 2.94 -47.45
N LEU A 622 -3.79 2.38 -46.67
CA LEU A 622 -3.51 1.27 -45.76
C LEU A 622 -3.38 -0.06 -46.52
N GLU A 623 -4.24 -0.30 -47.51
CA GLU A 623 -4.15 -1.49 -48.38
C GLU A 623 -2.89 -1.46 -49.24
N ASP A 624 -2.55 -0.32 -49.85
CA ASP A 624 -1.33 -0.12 -50.64
C ASP A 624 -0.05 -0.42 -49.83
N TYR A 625 -0.01 -0.02 -48.55
CA TYR A 625 1.10 -0.37 -47.65
C TYR A 625 1.13 -1.86 -47.27
N GLN A 626 -0.03 -2.53 -47.27
CA GLN A 626 -0.17 -3.94 -46.96
C GLN A 626 0.05 -4.87 -48.16
N LEU A 627 -0.03 -4.38 -49.41
CA LEU A 627 0.33 -5.14 -50.62
C LEU A 627 1.79 -5.60 -50.62
N ALA A 628 2.68 -4.91 -49.91
CA ALA A 628 4.08 -5.31 -49.77
C ALA A 628 4.30 -6.51 -48.81
N GLN A 629 3.27 -6.96 -48.07
CA GLN A 629 3.40 -8.07 -47.12
C GLN A 629 3.53 -9.41 -47.86
N LYS A 630 4.66 -10.10 -47.64
CA LYS A 630 4.83 -11.48 -48.13
C LYS A 630 3.97 -12.43 -47.29
N GLU A 631 3.41 -13.47 -47.92
CA GLU A 631 2.70 -14.54 -47.20
C GLU A 631 3.67 -15.55 -46.56
N ASN A 632 4.83 -15.78 -47.20
CA ASN A 632 5.95 -16.52 -46.63
C ASN A 632 6.93 -15.53 -45.98
N ILE A 633 7.09 -15.61 -44.65
CA ILE A 633 7.90 -14.69 -43.84
C ILE A 633 8.80 -15.45 -42.86
N THR A 634 9.95 -14.86 -42.54
CA THR A 634 10.99 -15.48 -41.70
C THR A 634 10.87 -15.09 -40.23
N GLU A 635 11.23 -15.99 -39.32
CA GLU A 635 11.29 -15.66 -37.89
C GLU A 635 12.61 -15.01 -37.51
N ILE A 636 12.56 -13.80 -36.95
CA ILE A 636 13.72 -13.14 -36.35
C ILE A 636 13.82 -13.57 -34.89
N VAL A 637 14.85 -14.37 -34.60
CA VAL A 637 15.17 -14.84 -33.23
C VAL A 637 16.04 -13.83 -32.47
N TYR A 638 16.82 -13.00 -33.19
CA TYR A 638 17.68 -11.96 -32.63
C TYR A 638 17.48 -10.65 -33.40
N LEU A 639 16.97 -9.61 -32.74
CA LEU A 639 16.90 -8.27 -33.34
C LEU A 639 18.26 -7.59 -33.30
N THR A 640 18.78 -7.18 -34.45
CA THR A 640 19.97 -6.32 -34.52
C THR A 640 19.61 -4.86 -34.24
N LYS A 641 20.61 -4.03 -33.93
CA LYS A 641 20.49 -2.57 -33.90
C LYS A 641 19.81 -2.02 -35.16
N ASP A 642 20.16 -2.54 -36.33
CA ASP A 642 19.67 -2.04 -37.60
C ASP A 642 18.21 -2.44 -37.84
N ASP A 643 17.73 -3.57 -37.32
CA ASP A 643 16.32 -3.94 -37.35
C ASP A 643 15.42 -2.94 -36.61
N HIS A 644 15.88 -2.39 -35.47
CA HIS A 644 15.16 -1.33 -34.75
C HIS A 644 15.11 -0.03 -35.55
N ILE A 645 16.21 0.33 -36.21
CA ILE A 645 16.30 1.55 -37.05
C ILE A 645 15.42 1.37 -38.31
N ASN A 646 15.43 0.19 -38.91
CA ASN A 646 14.58 -0.17 -40.06
C ASN A 646 13.09 -0.19 -39.69
N GLU A 647 12.72 -0.62 -38.47
CA GLU A 647 11.36 -0.49 -37.95
C GLU A 647 10.96 0.97 -37.79
N PHE A 648 11.84 1.83 -37.25
CA PHE A 648 11.56 3.26 -37.16
C PHE A 648 11.37 3.89 -38.55
N GLU A 649 12.23 3.58 -39.51
CA GLU A 649 12.08 4.08 -40.88
C GLU A 649 10.76 3.60 -41.52
N ARG A 650 10.43 2.31 -41.40
CA ARG A 650 9.18 1.75 -41.95
C ARG A 650 7.95 2.40 -41.32
N SER A 651 7.89 2.48 -39.98
CA SER A 651 6.75 3.07 -39.28
C SER A 651 6.63 4.59 -39.47
N MET A 652 7.73 5.35 -39.54
CA MET A 652 7.71 6.78 -39.89
C MET A 652 7.28 7.01 -41.34
N SER A 653 7.89 6.31 -42.29
CA SER A 653 7.62 6.49 -43.72
C SER A 653 6.24 5.98 -44.13
N GLY A 654 5.76 4.90 -43.50
CA GLY A 654 4.42 4.36 -43.69
C GLY A 654 3.35 5.32 -43.19
N ALA A 655 3.47 5.80 -41.95
CA ALA A 655 2.53 6.78 -41.40
C ALA A 655 2.55 8.12 -42.16
N ALA A 656 3.74 8.58 -42.59
CA ALA A 656 3.89 9.77 -43.42
C ALA A 656 3.12 9.65 -44.74
N LYS A 657 3.28 8.54 -45.47
CA LYS A 657 2.55 8.26 -46.71
C LYS A 657 1.04 8.11 -46.47
N TRP A 658 0.65 7.35 -45.46
CA TRP A 658 -0.75 7.06 -45.13
C TRP A 658 -1.54 8.33 -44.76
N LEU A 659 -1.02 9.16 -43.85
CA LEU A 659 -1.65 10.45 -43.53
C LEU A 659 -1.78 11.33 -44.78
N SER A 660 -0.74 11.34 -45.63
CA SER A 660 -0.71 12.07 -46.89
C SER A 660 -1.69 11.56 -47.96
N CYS A 661 -2.44 10.47 -47.73
CA CYS A 661 -3.53 10.07 -48.60
C CYS A 661 -4.76 10.98 -48.46
N SER A 662 -5.09 11.47 -47.26
CA SER A 662 -6.31 12.25 -46.99
C SER A 662 -6.22 13.70 -47.48
N ASP A 663 -7.24 14.16 -48.22
CA ASP A 663 -7.35 15.56 -48.63
C ASP A 663 -7.54 16.54 -47.46
N LYS A 664 -8.31 16.17 -46.42
CA LYS A 664 -8.41 16.96 -45.17
C LYS A 664 -7.06 17.06 -44.45
N PHE A 665 -6.25 16.00 -44.43
CA PHE A 665 -4.89 16.09 -43.86
C PHE A 665 -3.96 17.00 -44.68
N LYS A 666 -4.04 16.96 -46.02
CA LYS A 666 -3.25 17.83 -46.91
C LYS A 666 -3.55 19.33 -46.68
N SER A 667 -4.77 19.69 -46.27
CA SER A 667 -5.18 21.08 -46.07
C SER A 667 -4.73 21.71 -44.74
N TYR A 668 -4.23 20.92 -43.78
CA TYR A 668 -3.65 21.45 -42.54
C TYR A 668 -2.38 22.26 -42.77
N SER A 669 -2.01 23.08 -41.77
CA SER A 669 -0.73 23.80 -41.77
C SER A 669 0.45 22.82 -41.67
N ASP A 670 1.60 23.19 -42.25
CA ASP A 670 2.78 22.34 -42.29
C ASP A 670 3.35 22.06 -40.88
N GLU A 671 3.20 23.01 -39.95
CA GLU A 671 3.50 22.78 -38.54
C GLU A 671 2.59 21.71 -37.92
N LEU A 672 1.28 21.78 -38.15
CA LEU A 672 0.33 20.80 -37.63
C LEU A 672 0.61 19.42 -38.23
N LYS A 673 0.83 19.32 -39.54
CA LYS A 673 1.24 18.07 -40.22
C LYS A 673 2.47 17.42 -39.56
N ILE A 674 3.50 18.20 -39.25
CA ILE A 674 4.71 17.70 -38.56
C ILE A 674 4.40 17.26 -37.13
N ARG A 675 3.66 18.06 -36.35
CA ARG A 675 3.26 17.73 -34.97
C ARG A 675 2.43 16.43 -34.92
N LEU A 676 1.55 16.23 -35.89
CA LEU A 676 0.75 15.01 -36.03
C LEU A 676 1.64 13.81 -36.37
N LEU A 677 2.51 13.91 -37.39
CA LEU A 677 3.46 12.85 -37.74
C LEU A 677 4.29 12.41 -36.52
N GLN A 678 4.86 13.36 -35.76
CA GLN A 678 5.64 13.14 -34.54
C GLN A 678 4.88 12.42 -33.40
N SER A 679 3.55 12.33 -33.47
CA SER A 679 2.70 11.64 -32.49
C SER A 679 2.09 10.35 -33.01
N ILE A 680 1.83 10.27 -34.31
CA ILE A 680 1.05 9.18 -34.90
C ILE A 680 1.94 8.01 -35.30
N TRP A 681 3.17 8.23 -35.79
CA TRP A 681 3.96 7.20 -36.47
C TRP A 681 4.11 5.87 -35.72
N PHE A 682 4.51 5.93 -34.44
CA PHE A 682 4.75 4.73 -33.61
C PHE A 682 3.44 4.07 -33.12
N ILE A 683 2.33 4.81 -33.12
CA ILE A 683 1.00 4.30 -32.78
C ILE A 683 0.42 3.58 -34.00
N TRP A 684 0.50 4.24 -35.17
CA TRP A 684 0.07 3.73 -36.47
C TRP A 684 0.77 2.42 -36.81
N GLY A 685 2.11 2.41 -36.81
CA GLY A 685 2.89 1.21 -37.17
C GLY A 685 2.60 0.03 -36.25
N ARG A 686 2.45 0.28 -34.94
CA ARG A 686 2.05 -0.76 -33.98
C ARG A 686 0.65 -1.30 -34.24
N LEU A 687 -0.33 -0.44 -34.48
CA LEU A 687 -1.70 -0.85 -34.83
C LEU A 687 -1.72 -1.64 -36.14
N GLU A 688 -0.95 -1.22 -37.13
CA GLU A 688 -0.85 -1.85 -38.44
C GLU A 688 -0.22 -3.25 -38.33
N ARG A 689 0.91 -3.41 -37.62
CA ARG A 689 1.54 -4.72 -37.35
C ARG A 689 0.67 -5.65 -36.51
N ILE A 690 -0.10 -5.12 -35.54
CA ILE A 690 -1.14 -5.89 -34.81
C ILE A 690 -2.25 -6.35 -35.77
N THR A 691 -2.69 -5.48 -36.68
CA THR A 691 -3.70 -5.79 -37.70
C THR A 691 -3.21 -6.87 -38.65
N MET A 692 -1.96 -6.77 -39.12
CA MET A 692 -1.37 -7.78 -39.98
C MET A 692 -1.19 -9.12 -39.25
N THR A 693 -0.81 -9.10 -37.97
CA THR A 693 -0.78 -10.30 -37.13
C THR A 693 -2.15 -10.98 -37.07
N ALA A 694 -3.25 -10.23 -36.89
CA ALA A 694 -4.60 -10.79 -36.93
C ALA A 694 -4.97 -11.37 -38.31
N LYS A 695 -4.63 -10.68 -39.40
CA LYS A 695 -4.84 -11.15 -40.78
C LYS A 695 -4.05 -12.44 -41.11
N MET A 696 -2.78 -12.51 -40.72
CA MET A 696 -1.94 -13.70 -40.98
C MET A 696 -2.30 -14.87 -40.06
N ARG A 697 -2.57 -14.63 -38.77
CA ARG A 697 -2.93 -15.69 -37.80
C ARG A 697 -4.29 -16.34 -38.10
N SER A 698 -5.26 -15.56 -38.60
CA SER A 698 -6.55 -16.10 -39.09
C SER A 698 -6.44 -16.93 -40.36
N ARG A 699 -5.43 -16.67 -41.22
CA ARG A 699 -5.03 -17.53 -42.35
C ARG A 699 -4.07 -18.68 -41.96
N HIS A 700 -3.69 -18.77 -40.68
CA HIS A 700 -2.67 -19.70 -40.16
C HIS A 700 -1.26 -19.52 -40.73
N LEU A 701 -0.96 -18.34 -41.29
CA LEU A 701 0.37 -17.95 -41.78
C LEU A 701 1.33 -17.49 -40.66
N CYS A 702 0.85 -17.35 -39.42
CA CYS A 702 1.70 -17.19 -38.24
C CYS A 702 1.06 -17.82 -36.98
N GLY A 703 1.90 -18.22 -36.03
CA GLY A 703 1.54 -18.90 -34.80
C GLY A 703 0.91 -18.01 -33.73
N LYS A 704 0.49 -18.63 -32.62
CA LYS A 704 -0.24 -17.95 -31.53
C LYS A 704 0.62 -16.99 -30.69
N LYS A 705 1.94 -17.22 -30.60
CA LYS A 705 2.90 -16.32 -29.94
C LYS A 705 3.66 -15.40 -30.90
N GLN A 706 3.65 -15.72 -32.19
CA GLN A 706 4.34 -14.96 -33.22
C GLN A 706 3.53 -13.71 -33.58
N PHE A 707 4.21 -12.57 -33.69
CA PHE A 707 3.67 -11.30 -34.15
C PHE A 707 4.44 -10.85 -35.39
N VAL A 708 3.74 -10.30 -36.37
CA VAL A 708 4.35 -9.82 -37.62
C VAL A 708 5.14 -8.55 -37.31
N PHE A 709 6.45 -8.57 -37.55
CA PHE A 709 7.35 -7.44 -37.27
C PHE A 709 7.59 -6.58 -38.52
N SER A 710 7.75 -7.20 -39.69
CA SER A 710 7.95 -6.50 -40.96
C SER A 710 7.13 -7.13 -42.10
N HIS A 711 7.23 -6.56 -43.29
CA HIS A 711 6.67 -7.13 -44.52
C HIS A 711 7.24 -8.52 -44.87
N GLU A 712 8.38 -8.89 -44.27
CA GLU A 712 9.12 -10.12 -44.58
C GLU A 712 9.42 -10.99 -43.35
N SER A 713 9.03 -10.54 -42.14
CA SER A 713 9.41 -11.23 -40.89
C SER A 713 8.39 -11.14 -39.75
N LEU A 714 8.44 -12.15 -38.88
CA LEU A 714 7.72 -12.27 -37.61
C LEU A 714 8.68 -12.48 -36.43
N ILE A 715 8.17 -12.31 -35.22
CA ILE A 715 8.90 -12.45 -33.94
C ILE A 715 7.99 -13.12 -32.89
N ASP A 716 8.47 -14.16 -32.20
CA ASP A 716 7.94 -14.56 -30.90
C ASP A 716 8.59 -13.72 -29.78
N TYR A 717 7.80 -12.93 -29.05
CA TYR A 717 8.29 -12.05 -27.98
C TYR A 717 8.84 -12.81 -26.75
N ASP A 718 8.37 -14.03 -26.48
CA ASP A 718 9.00 -14.90 -25.49
C ASP A 718 10.32 -15.44 -26.07
N GLY A 719 10.27 -15.86 -27.34
CA GLY A 719 11.31 -16.54 -28.09
C GLY A 719 12.55 -15.71 -28.46
N MET A 720 12.41 -14.39 -28.58
CA MET A 720 13.47 -13.49 -29.05
C MET A 720 14.52 -13.09 -28.01
N ASP A 721 15.69 -12.69 -28.55
CA ASP A 721 16.70 -11.82 -27.94
C ASP A 721 16.91 -10.54 -28.81
N SER A 722 17.66 -9.54 -28.35
CA SER A 722 17.88 -8.29 -29.06
C SER A 722 19.17 -7.58 -28.66
N ASP A 723 19.88 -7.01 -29.62
CA ASP A 723 20.78 -5.90 -29.36
C ASP A 723 19.96 -4.67 -28.90
N ILE A 724 20.27 -4.14 -27.71
CA ILE A 724 19.79 -2.84 -27.23
C ILE A 724 20.94 -1.90 -26.82
N SER A 725 22.18 -2.22 -27.17
CA SER A 725 23.37 -1.39 -26.91
C SER A 725 23.29 0.00 -27.55
N CYS A 726 22.45 0.17 -28.57
CA CYS A 726 22.23 1.43 -29.28
C CYS A 726 21.43 2.48 -28.50
N TRP A 727 20.76 2.09 -27.42
CA TRP A 727 19.86 2.95 -26.62
C TRP A 727 19.74 2.57 -25.13
N SER A 728 20.44 1.52 -24.69
CA SER A 728 20.53 1.04 -23.31
C SER A 728 21.97 0.67 -22.98
N THR A 729 22.41 0.90 -21.75
CA THR A 729 23.67 0.37 -21.19
C THR A 729 23.49 -0.97 -20.49
N HIS A 730 22.25 -1.44 -20.35
CA HIS A 730 21.86 -2.74 -19.80
C HIS A 730 21.54 -3.72 -20.92
N SER A 731 21.74 -5.00 -20.63
CA SER A 731 21.38 -6.11 -21.52
C SER A 731 19.87 -6.18 -21.79
N PHE A 732 19.50 -6.84 -22.89
CA PHE A 732 18.09 -7.06 -23.19
C PHE A 732 17.40 -7.92 -22.13
N GLU A 733 18.09 -8.89 -21.53
CA GLU A 733 17.53 -9.75 -20.48
C GLU A 733 17.14 -8.95 -19.22
N GLU A 734 18.02 -8.07 -18.72
CA GLU A 734 17.72 -7.14 -17.62
C GLU A 734 16.51 -6.24 -17.91
N MET A 735 16.34 -5.85 -19.17
CA MET A 735 15.30 -4.91 -19.62
C MET A 735 14.01 -5.59 -20.12
N LYS A 736 14.01 -6.92 -20.34
CA LYS A 736 12.91 -7.66 -20.99
C LYS A 736 11.59 -7.48 -20.25
N TYR A 737 11.61 -7.44 -18.92
CA TYR A 737 10.43 -7.20 -18.07
C TYR A 737 9.78 -5.81 -18.27
N PHE A 738 10.55 -4.77 -18.61
CA PHE A 738 10.03 -3.40 -18.77
C PHE A 738 9.53 -3.11 -20.19
N PHE A 739 10.10 -3.80 -21.19
CA PHE A 739 9.70 -3.66 -22.59
C PHE A 739 8.67 -4.70 -23.04
N ILE A 740 8.75 -5.93 -22.53
CA ILE A 740 8.10 -7.15 -23.05
C ILE A 740 7.52 -8.04 -21.89
N PRO A 741 6.75 -7.50 -20.92
CA PRO A 741 5.97 -8.37 -20.04
C PRO A 741 4.76 -8.91 -20.81
N SER A 742 4.51 -10.22 -20.75
CA SER A 742 3.46 -10.89 -21.53
C SER A 742 2.03 -10.38 -21.25
N GLU A 743 1.80 -9.82 -20.06
CA GLU A 743 0.58 -9.09 -19.67
C GLU A 743 0.26 -7.87 -20.56
N LEU A 744 1.27 -7.33 -21.25
CA LEU A 744 1.15 -6.16 -22.14
C LEU A 744 1.27 -6.55 -23.63
N TYR A 745 1.24 -7.84 -23.96
CA TYR A 745 1.06 -8.27 -25.34
C TYR A 745 -0.34 -7.87 -25.81
N TYR A 746 -0.43 -7.36 -27.03
CA TYR A 746 -1.69 -6.99 -27.66
C TYR A 746 -2.49 -8.21 -28.15
N ASP A 747 -2.25 -9.40 -27.58
CA ASP A 747 -2.90 -10.65 -27.96
C ASP A 747 -4.42 -10.55 -27.79
N ASP A 748 -4.85 -9.95 -26.68
CA ASP A 748 -6.25 -9.61 -26.37
C ASP A 748 -6.91 -8.72 -27.46
N VAL A 749 -6.12 -7.93 -28.20
CA VAL A 749 -6.56 -7.11 -29.33
C VAL A 749 -6.51 -7.90 -30.65
N VAL A 750 -5.48 -8.74 -30.84
CA VAL A 750 -5.38 -9.65 -31.99
C VAL A 750 -6.56 -10.63 -32.04
N TRP A 751 -6.93 -11.25 -30.91
CA TRP A 751 -8.12 -12.10 -30.83
C TRP A 751 -9.41 -11.36 -31.16
N GLU A 752 -9.58 -10.14 -30.64
CA GLU A 752 -10.75 -9.30 -30.92
C GLU A 752 -10.83 -8.94 -32.43
N LEU A 753 -9.69 -8.63 -33.06
CA LEU A 753 -9.60 -8.39 -34.51
C LEU A 753 -9.88 -9.66 -35.33
N MET A 754 -9.44 -10.83 -34.87
CA MET A 754 -9.72 -12.12 -35.51
C MET A 754 -11.20 -12.55 -35.39
N GLU A 755 -11.87 -12.22 -34.28
CA GLU A 755 -13.32 -12.44 -34.09
C GLU A 755 -14.17 -11.48 -34.91
N ILE A 756 -13.78 -10.19 -34.98
CA ILE A 756 -14.54 -9.16 -35.68
C ILE A 756 -14.34 -9.24 -37.20
N GLN A 757 -13.13 -9.57 -37.66
CA GLN A 757 -12.72 -9.50 -39.06
C GLN A 757 -13.13 -8.16 -39.72
N PRO A 758 -12.58 -7.03 -39.24
CA PRO A 758 -12.88 -5.72 -39.80
C PRO A 758 -12.29 -5.55 -41.20
N ASP A 759 -13.05 -4.92 -42.11
CA ASP A 759 -12.54 -4.55 -43.44
C ASP A 759 -11.62 -3.31 -43.38
N ALA A 760 -10.92 -2.98 -44.48
CA ALA A 760 -9.87 -1.94 -44.45
C ALA A 760 -10.41 -0.53 -44.11
N VAL A 761 -11.68 -0.25 -44.43
CA VAL A 761 -12.37 0.99 -44.06
C VAL A 761 -12.72 0.97 -42.57
N GLU A 762 -13.29 -0.14 -42.07
CA GLU A 762 -13.56 -0.35 -40.64
C GLU A 762 -12.27 -0.28 -39.78
N MET A 763 -11.12 -0.74 -40.31
CA MET A 763 -9.80 -0.64 -39.65
C MET A 763 -9.17 0.74 -39.74
N SER A 764 -9.21 1.39 -40.90
CA SER A 764 -8.68 2.75 -41.06
C SER A 764 -9.41 3.72 -40.14
N PHE A 765 -10.72 3.51 -39.94
CA PHE A 765 -11.50 4.22 -38.93
C PHE A 765 -10.95 4.00 -37.52
N ILE A 766 -10.80 2.75 -37.05
CA ILE A 766 -10.23 2.46 -35.72
C ILE A 766 -8.84 3.10 -35.57
N MET A 767 -7.99 3.00 -36.59
CA MET A 767 -6.63 3.56 -36.55
C MET A 767 -6.66 5.09 -36.44
N CYS A 768 -7.49 5.78 -37.21
CA CYS A 768 -7.70 7.23 -37.08
C CYS A 768 -8.23 7.61 -35.70
N MET A 769 -9.30 6.95 -35.24
CA MET A 769 -9.93 7.16 -33.93
C MET A 769 -8.98 6.92 -32.74
N ILE A 770 -7.88 6.20 -32.93
CA ILE A 770 -6.84 6.05 -31.89
C ILE A 770 -5.75 7.09 -32.09
N CYS A 771 -5.33 7.35 -33.33
CA CYS A 771 -4.22 8.25 -33.62
C CYS A 771 -4.57 9.72 -33.37
N PHE A 772 -5.74 10.20 -33.79
CA PHE A 772 -6.15 11.60 -33.66
C PHE A 772 -6.56 11.94 -32.22
N GLN A 773 -7.38 11.13 -31.54
CA GLN A 773 -7.65 11.26 -30.10
C GLN A 773 -6.37 11.34 -29.25
N LEU A 774 -5.32 10.60 -29.62
CA LEU A 774 -4.05 10.60 -28.88
C LEU A 774 -3.10 11.74 -29.28
N ALA A 775 -3.23 12.31 -30.49
CA ALA A 775 -2.51 13.50 -30.91
C ALA A 775 -3.14 14.78 -30.33
N GLY A 776 -4.47 14.92 -30.41
CA GLY A 776 -5.22 16.03 -29.80
C GLY A 776 -4.92 16.15 -28.32
N LYS A 777 -5.13 15.08 -27.54
CA LYS A 777 -4.83 15.02 -26.09
C LYS A 777 -3.35 15.20 -25.71
N ARG A 778 -2.42 15.14 -26.68
CA ARG A 778 -0.99 15.38 -26.42
C ARG A 778 -0.63 16.87 -26.50
N TYR A 779 -1.30 17.61 -27.37
CA TYR A 779 -0.98 19.02 -27.65
C TYR A 779 -2.01 20.01 -27.09
N GLY A 780 -3.28 19.64 -27.04
CA GLY A 780 -4.38 20.47 -26.55
C GLY A 780 -4.70 21.69 -27.42
N GLY A 781 -5.69 22.47 -26.97
CA GLY A 781 -6.12 23.71 -27.64
C GLY A 781 -6.63 23.45 -29.06
N HIS A 782 -6.28 24.34 -30.01
CA HIS A 782 -6.70 24.21 -31.41
C HIS A 782 -6.38 22.85 -32.03
N ILE A 783 -5.28 22.19 -31.63
CA ILE A 783 -4.93 20.85 -32.16
C ILE A 783 -5.87 19.76 -31.65
N GLU A 784 -6.51 19.94 -30.48
CA GLU A 784 -7.56 19.02 -30.02
C GLU A 784 -8.89 19.29 -30.71
N GLU A 785 -9.18 20.55 -31.07
CA GLU A 785 -10.35 20.96 -31.87
C GLU A 785 -10.24 20.48 -33.33
N ASP A 786 -9.11 20.73 -34.01
CA ASP A 786 -8.79 20.27 -35.37
C ASP A 786 -8.90 18.74 -35.52
N MET A 787 -8.50 18.01 -34.46
CA MET A 787 -8.59 16.54 -34.41
C MET A 787 -9.99 16.06 -34.07
N GLY A 788 -10.76 16.80 -33.27
CA GLY A 788 -12.20 16.54 -33.07
C GLY A 788 -12.98 16.63 -34.36
N GLU A 789 -12.77 17.69 -35.15
CA GLU A 789 -13.39 17.85 -36.47
C GLU A 789 -13.02 16.70 -37.42
N MET A 790 -11.77 16.23 -37.39
CA MET A 790 -11.34 15.06 -38.17
C MET A 790 -12.02 13.76 -37.72
N GLU A 791 -12.19 13.56 -36.40
CA GLU A 791 -12.91 12.38 -35.89
C GLU A 791 -14.41 12.40 -36.25
N ASP A 792 -15.05 13.58 -36.26
CA ASP A 792 -16.45 13.75 -36.70
C ASP A 792 -16.61 13.49 -38.22
N VAL A 793 -15.72 14.05 -39.06
CA VAL A 793 -15.73 13.80 -40.52
C VAL A 793 -15.64 12.30 -40.82
N LEU A 794 -14.66 11.61 -40.24
CA LEU A 794 -14.46 10.17 -40.48
C LEU A 794 -15.60 9.31 -39.91
N SER A 795 -16.28 9.77 -38.84
CA SER A 795 -17.45 9.09 -38.28
C SER A 795 -18.67 9.18 -39.20
N ASN A 796 -18.87 10.32 -39.85
CA ASN A 796 -19.91 10.49 -40.85
C ASN A 796 -19.61 9.69 -42.13
N GLU A 797 -18.37 9.71 -42.62
CA GLU A 797 -17.96 8.90 -43.78
C GLU A 797 -18.11 7.38 -43.52
N LEU A 798 -17.87 6.90 -42.29
CA LEU A 798 -18.16 5.52 -41.90
C LEU A 798 -19.67 5.20 -41.90
N HIS A 799 -20.52 6.15 -41.47
CA HIS A 799 -21.97 5.97 -41.55
C HIS A 799 -22.41 5.83 -43.01
N GLU A 800 -21.96 6.71 -43.91
CA GLU A 800 -22.27 6.64 -45.34
C GLU A 800 -21.81 5.31 -45.95
N TYR A 801 -20.62 4.84 -45.60
CA TYR A 801 -20.10 3.52 -46.02
C TYR A 801 -21.02 2.36 -45.62
N TYR A 802 -21.57 2.36 -44.40
CA TYR A 802 -22.53 1.33 -43.98
C TYR A 802 -23.88 1.43 -44.69
N MET A 803 -24.34 2.64 -45.04
CA MET A 803 -25.56 2.85 -45.84
C MET A 803 -25.35 2.36 -47.28
N LYS A 804 -24.20 2.69 -47.89
CA LYS A 804 -23.74 2.22 -49.21
C LYS A 804 -23.63 0.69 -49.26
N LYS A 805 -23.10 0.05 -48.21
CA LYS A 805 -23.09 -1.42 -48.03
C LYS A 805 -24.44 -2.03 -47.59
N LYS A 806 -25.51 -1.24 -47.45
CA LYS A 806 -26.85 -1.68 -46.98
C LYS A 806 -26.80 -2.53 -45.69
N LYS A 807 -26.03 -2.11 -44.67
CA LYS A 807 -26.06 -2.74 -43.32
C LYS A 807 -27.13 -2.04 -42.44
N PRO A 808 -28.39 -2.51 -42.35
CA PRO A 808 -29.51 -1.73 -41.79
C PRO A 808 -29.48 -1.53 -40.26
N MET A 809 -28.56 -2.18 -39.53
CA MET A 809 -28.43 -2.04 -38.08
C MET A 809 -26.95 -2.17 -37.65
N TYR A 810 -26.07 -1.32 -38.20
CA TYR A 810 -24.63 -1.41 -37.95
C TYR A 810 -24.19 -1.02 -36.51
N LEU A 811 -25.11 -0.60 -35.62
CA LEU A 811 -24.81 -0.23 -34.23
C LEU A 811 -24.05 -1.32 -33.46
N LEU A 812 -24.40 -2.60 -33.66
CA LEU A 812 -23.69 -3.72 -33.04
C LEU A 812 -22.26 -3.86 -33.58
N ARG A 813 -22.05 -3.60 -34.88
CA ARG A 813 -20.72 -3.59 -35.52
C ARG A 813 -19.87 -2.44 -34.98
N LEU A 814 -20.44 -1.23 -34.87
CA LEU A 814 -19.74 -0.09 -34.27
C LEU A 814 -19.32 -0.37 -32.82
N LYS A 815 -20.20 -1.00 -32.02
CA LYS A 815 -19.85 -1.43 -30.65
C LYS A 815 -18.71 -2.44 -30.61
N GLN A 816 -18.64 -3.36 -31.57
CA GLN A 816 -17.50 -4.28 -31.72
C GLN A 816 -16.20 -3.52 -32.05
N LEU A 817 -16.22 -2.61 -33.02
CA LEU A 817 -15.04 -1.79 -33.39
C LEU A 817 -14.54 -0.94 -32.22
N MET A 818 -15.45 -0.33 -31.45
CA MET A 818 -15.09 0.46 -30.26
C MET A 818 -14.45 -0.38 -29.15
N LYS A 819 -14.86 -1.65 -28.97
CA LYS A 819 -14.22 -2.59 -28.03
C LYS A 819 -12.75 -2.85 -28.36
N VAL A 820 -12.36 -2.81 -29.64
CA VAL A 820 -10.95 -2.87 -30.08
C VAL A 820 -10.19 -1.61 -29.62
N LYS A 821 -10.74 -0.41 -29.88
CA LYS A 821 -10.17 0.88 -29.44
C LYS A 821 -10.01 0.92 -27.91
N GLU A 822 -11.03 0.52 -27.16
CA GLU A 822 -11.00 0.43 -25.70
C GLU A 822 -9.92 -0.53 -25.18
N LYS A 823 -9.84 -1.76 -25.71
CA LYS A 823 -8.79 -2.73 -25.32
C LYS A 823 -7.38 -2.20 -25.60
N PHE A 824 -7.14 -1.64 -26.79
CA PHE A 824 -5.83 -1.08 -27.14
C PHE A 824 -5.43 0.09 -26.23
N LEU A 825 -6.35 1.03 -26.00
CA LEU A 825 -6.13 2.17 -25.11
C LEU A 825 -5.89 1.73 -23.66
N LYS A 826 -6.61 0.71 -23.17
CA LYS A 826 -6.41 0.15 -21.83
C LYS A 826 -5.00 -0.41 -21.65
N ILE A 827 -4.54 -1.28 -22.57
CA ILE A 827 -3.17 -1.86 -22.51
C ILE A 827 -2.11 -0.75 -22.57
N ARG A 828 -2.30 0.24 -23.47
CA ARG A 828 -1.41 1.40 -23.60
C ARG A 828 -1.37 2.27 -22.34
N ASN A 829 -2.51 2.47 -21.68
CA ASN A 829 -2.61 3.28 -20.47
C ASN A 829 -2.01 2.56 -19.26
N ILE A 830 -2.26 1.25 -19.07
CA ILE A 830 -1.58 0.44 -18.02
C ILE A 830 -0.06 0.52 -18.19
N ARG A 831 0.45 0.41 -19.43
CA ARG A 831 1.87 0.59 -19.73
C ARG A 831 2.37 1.99 -19.32
N THR A 832 1.56 3.03 -19.51
CA THR A 832 1.89 4.42 -19.17
C THR A 832 1.81 4.70 -17.66
N GLU A 833 0.82 4.12 -16.97
CA GLU A 833 0.60 4.28 -15.53
C GLU A 833 1.68 3.59 -14.70
N LYS A 834 2.15 2.40 -15.13
CA LYS A 834 3.34 1.74 -14.53
C LYS A 834 4.59 2.65 -14.56
N TYR A 835 4.72 3.57 -15.53
CA TYR A 835 5.81 4.58 -15.56
C TYR A 835 5.54 5.85 -14.74
N LYS A 836 4.28 6.16 -14.40
CA LYS A 836 3.91 7.40 -13.66
C LYS A 836 3.75 7.19 -12.15
N ALA A 837 3.13 6.09 -11.74
CA ALA A 837 2.63 5.90 -10.37
C ALA A 837 3.71 5.96 -9.29
N PHE A 838 4.97 5.66 -9.66
CA PHE A 838 6.10 5.60 -8.74
C PHE A 838 6.57 6.98 -8.21
N MET A 839 6.33 8.07 -8.95
CA MET A 839 6.95 9.38 -8.66
C MET A 839 6.11 10.34 -7.79
N ASN A 840 4.77 10.21 -7.78
CA ASN A 840 3.89 11.27 -7.26
C ASN A 840 3.56 11.15 -5.76
N SER A 841 3.47 9.93 -5.22
CA SER A 841 2.91 9.70 -3.86
C SER A 841 3.76 10.28 -2.73
N SER A 842 5.08 10.26 -2.86
CA SER A 842 6.02 10.78 -1.85
C SER A 842 5.99 12.32 -1.78
N ALA A 843 6.01 12.99 -2.94
CA ALA A 843 5.98 14.44 -3.05
C ALA A 843 4.70 15.05 -2.44
N PHE A 844 3.56 14.37 -2.61
CA PHE A 844 2.28 14.78 -2.00
C PHE A 844 2.35 14.80 -0.46
N ILE A 845 2.83 13.71 0.14
CA ILE A 845 2.93 13.57 1.61
C ILE A 845 3.89 14.61 2.20
N VAL A 846 5.06 14.80 1.58
CA VAL A 846 6.05 15.80 2.02
C VAL A 846 5.47 17.22 1.97
N THR A 847 4.75 17.55 0.89
CA THR A 847 4.13 18.88 0.74
C THR A 847 3.06 19.12 1.82
N LEU A 848 2.19 18.13 2.07
CA LEU A 848 1.15 18.18 3.10
C LEU A 848 1.72 18.42 4.51
N VAL A 849 2.77 17.67 4.88
CA VAL A 849 3.46 17.85 6.17
C VAL A 849 4.07 19.25 6.28
N GLY A 850 4.67 19.77 5.20
CA GLY A 850 5.20 21.12 5.15
C GLY A 850 4.12 22.20 5.36
N THR A 851 2.97 22.07 4.71
CA THR A 851 1.85 23.03 4.86
C THR A 851 1.36 23.10 6.31
N ILE A 852 1.25 21.96 6.99
CA ILE A 852 0.86 21.88 8.40
C ILE A 852 1.87 22.62 9.30
N PHE A 853 3.18 22.38 9.14
CA PHE A 853 4.19 23.11 9.92
C PHE A 853 4.17 24.62 9.65
N SER A 854 3.91 25.04 8.41
CA SER A 854 3.78 26.46 8.04
C SER A 854 2.67 27.17 8.83
N PHE A 855 1.53 26.51 9.04
CA PHE A 855 0.43 27.04 9.84
C PHE A 855 0.83 27.26 11.31
N PHE A 856 1.58 26.33 11.91
CA PHE A 856 2.13 26.50 13.26
C PHE A 856 3.15 27.66 13.33
N VAL A 857 4.03 27.81 12.33
CA VAL A 857 4.97 28.95 12.24
C VAL A 857 4.23 30.29 12.21
N ILE A 858 3.16 30.41 11.43
CA ILE A 858 2.32 31.64 11.40
C ILE A 858 1.74 31.92 12.79
N LEU A 859 1.04 30.96 13.40
CA LEU A 859 0.35 31.16 14.69
C LEU A 859 1.32 31.52 15.83
N LEU A 860 2.44 30.80 15.95
CA LEU A 860 3.40 31.00 17.03
C LEU A 860 4.11 32.35 16.91
N ASN A 861 4.50 32.78 15.71
CA ASN A 861 5.18 34.07 15.54
C ASN A 861 4.22 35.27 15.65
N ILE A 862 2.96 35.15 15.22
CA ILE A 862 1.91 36.14 15.53
C ILE A 862 1.71 36.27 17.04
N PHE A 863 1.63 35.15 17.77
CA PHE A 863 1.55 35.17 19.24
C PHE A 863 2.78 35.82 19.89
N LEU A 864 3.99 35.54 19.41
CA LEU A 864 5.22 36.17 19.89
C LEU A 864 5.20 37.69 19.68
N LEU A 865 4.86 38.16 18.48
CA LEU A 865 4.74 39.59 18.15
C LEU A 865 3.70 40.31 19.02
N TYR A 866 2.56 39.67 19.30
CA TYR A 866 1.54 40.22 20.21
C TYR A 866 2.02 40.26 21.67
N SER A 867 2.54 39.14 22.17
CA SER A 867 2.95 38.95 23.57
C SER A 867 4.11 39.86 23.99
N THR A 868 5.00 40.20 23.06
CA THR A 868 6.21 41.01 23.33
C THR A 868 6.03 42.52 23.11
N ARG A 869 4.89 42.97 22.57
CA ARG A 869 4.60 44.34 22.06
C ARG A 869 4.78 45.52 23.04
N LYS A 870 5.17 45.29 24.31
CA LYS A 870 5.33 46.31 25.36
C LYS A 870 6.76 46.46 25.93
N LYS A 871 7.83 45.94 25.28
CA LYS A 871 9.17 45.89 25.90
C LYS A 871 10.35 46.34 24.99
N LYS A 872 10.94 47.49 25.34
CA LYS A 872 12.31 47.99 25.07
C LYS A 872 12.87 47.95 23.62
N HIS A 873 13.48 49.06 23.21
CA HIS A 873 14.26 49.21 21.96
C HIS A 873 15.53 48.32 21.84
N GLU A 874 15.92 47.60 22.90
CA GLU A 874 17.12 46.74 22.92
C GLU A 874 16.96 45.43 22.13
N ILE A 875 15.74 45.05 21.74
CA ILE A 875 15.44 43.75 21.11
C ILE A 875 14.74 43.84 19.74
N VAL A 876 14.71 45.01 19.10
CA VAL A 876 13.91 45.26 17.87
C VAL A 876 14.21 44.29 16.72
N LEU A 877 15.47 43.88 16.54
CA LEU A 877 15.87 42.90 15.50
C LEU A 877 15.15 41.54 15.64
N PHE A 878 14.80 41.11 16.85
CA PHE A 878 14.06 39.86 17.07
C PHE A 878 12.59 39.97 16.64
N TYR A 879 11.95 41.13 16.83
CA TYR A 879 10.60 41.36 16.29
C TYR A 879 10.60 41.34 14.77
N PHE A 880 11.64 41.90 14.14
CA PHE A 880 11.77 41.87 12.68
C PHE A 880 11.98 40.43 12.16
N ARG A 881 12.76 39.60 12.87
CA ARG A 881 12.86 38.15 12.60
C ARG A 881 11.49 37.47 12.65
N PHE A 882 10.75 37.62 13.75
CA PHE A 882 9.40 37.01 13.87
C PHE A 882 8.41 37.52 12.82
N TYR A 883 8.53 38.78 12.38
CA TYR A 883 7.71 39.33 11.30
C TYR A 883 8.02 38.69 9.94
N ILE A 884 9.31 38.60 9.57
CA ILE A 884 9.75 37.91 8.35
C ILE A 884 9.33 36.42 8.38
N ASP A 885 9.34 35.78 9.56
CA ASP A 885 8.93 34.39 9.72
C ASP A 885 7.41 34.18 9.53
N VAL A 886 6.57 35.14 9.92
CA VAL A 886 5.13 35.14 9.58
C VAL A 886 4.93 35.31 8.08
N VAL A 887 5.67 36.23 7.43
CA VAL A 887 5.59 36.45 5.97
C VAL A 887 5.99 35.18 5.21
N PHE A 888 7.13 34.58 5.57
CA PHE A 888 7.60 33.31 4.99
C PHE A 888 6.59 32.17 5.19
N GLY A 889 6.05 32.02 6.40
CA GLY A 889 5.03 31.02 6.71
C GLY A 889 3.76 31.20 5.88
N LEU A 890 3.31 32.44 5.68
CA LEU A 890 2.13 32.75 4.87
C LEU A 890 2.37 32.49 3.38
N SER A 891 3.48 32.97 2.82
CA SER A 891 3.84 32.73 1.42
C SER A 891 3.98 31.25 1.10
N TYR A 892 4.63 30.46 1.97
CA TYR A 892 4.72 29.01 1.77
C TYR A 892 3.38 28.28 1.95
N PHE A 893 2.54 28.71 2.90
CA PHE A 893 1.23 28.09 3.11
C PHE A 893 0.36 28.26 1.85
N LEU A 894 0.28 29.47 1.29
CA LEU A 894 -0.45 29.73 0.04
C LEU A 894 0.12 28.93 -1.14
N TYR A 895 1.43 28.89 -1.27
CA TYR A 895 2.13 28.16 -2.33
C TYR A 895 1.89 26.63 -2.27
N SER A 896 2.04 26.04 -1.09
CA SER A 896 1.89 24.59 -0.89
C SER A 896 0.43 24.13 -0.90
N PHE A 897 -0.51 24.93 -0.39
CA PHE A 897 -1.94 24.67 -0.47
C PHE A 897 -2.42 24.60 -1.94
N PHE A 898 -1.93 25.49 -2.80
CA PHE A 898 -2.22 25.47 -4.24
C PHE A 898 -1.71 24.20 -4.92
N ILE A 899 -0.48 23.77 -4.62
CA ILE A 899 0.11 22.52 -5.15
C ILE A 899 -0.69 21.29 -4.69
N LEU A 900 -1.09 21.23 -3.42
CA LEU A 900 -1.91 20.13 -2.89
C LEU A 900 -3.30 20.10 -3.52
N GLY A 901 -3.91 21.27 -3.75
CA GLY A 901 -5.17 21.38 -4.50
C GLY A 901 -5.03 20.84 -5.93
N PHE A 902 -3.97 21.22 -6.65
CA PHE A 902 -3.69 20.70 -7.98
C PHE A 902 -3.50 19.16 -7.98
N ALA A 903 -2.74 18.63 -7.03
CA ALA A 903 -2.43 17.20 -6.94
C ALA A 903 -3.62 16.30 -6.58
N VAL A 904 -4.72 16.84 -6.05
CA VAL A 904 -5.94 16.09 -5.73
C VAL A 904 -6.96 16.09 -6.88
N TYR A 905 -6.94 17.11 -7.76
CA TYR A 905 -7.96 17.36 -8.78
C TYR A 905 -7.45 17.11 -10.21
N GLU A 906 -6.71 16.02 -10.44
CA GLU A 906 -6.12 15.68 -11.75
C GLU A 906 -7.19 15.38 -12.82
N SER A 907 -7.46 16.32 -13.73
CA SER A 907 -7.94 16.01 -15.10
C SER A 907 -7.98 17.17 -16.11
N SER A 908 -8.11 18.44 -15.71
CA SER A 908 -8.59 19.49 -16.65
C SER A 908 -7.98 20.91 -16.59
N PHE A 909 -7.11 21.26 -15.63
CA PHE A 909 -6.62 22.64 -15.50
C PHE A 909 -5.15 22.80 -15.89
N PHE A 910 -4.89 23.27 -17.12
CA PHE A 910 -3.53 23.42 -17.66
C PHE A 910 -2.87 24.73 -17.17
N ILE A 911 -2.31 24.69 -15.96
CA ILE A 911 -1.59 25.83 -15.38
C ILE A 911 -0.29 26.04 -16.16
N SER A 912 -0.13 27.19 -16.83
CA SER A 912 1.13 27.49 -17.52
C SER A 912 2.27 27.65 -16.49
N ASN A 913 3.47 27.15 -16.83
CA ASN A 913 4.64 27.14 -15.94
C ASN A 913 4.98 28.53 -15.36
N SER A 914 4.60 29.60 -16.07
CA SER A 914 4.71 30.99 -15.62
C SER A 914 3.97 31.28 -14.31
N TYR A 915 2.81 30.67 -14.05
CA TYR A 915 2.07 30.91 -12.80
C TYR A 915 2.74 30.26 -11.60
N LEU A 916 3.27 29.04 -11.73
CA LEU A 916 3.99 28.35 -10.65
C LEU A 916 5.27 29.10 -10.25
N PHE A 917 5.96 29.72 -11.20
CA PHE A 917 7.08 30.64 -10.93
C PHE A 917 6.63 31.85 -10.10
N TRP A 918 5.63 32.61 -10.57
CA TRP A 918 5.16 33.81 -9.88
C TRP A 918 4.54 33.53 -8.50
N LEU A 919 3.92 32.36 -8.32
CA LEU A 919 3.38 31.92 -7.02
C LEU A 919 4.50 31.57 -6.01
N GLY A 920 5.62 31.01 -6.50
CA GLY A 920 6.75 30.61 -5.66
C GLY A 920 7.73 31.73 -5.31
N LEU A 921 7.84 32.76 -6.16
CA LEU A 921 8.81 33.85 -6.00
C LEU A 921 8.72 34.56 -4.62
N PRO A 922 7.52 34.92 -4.09
CA PRO A 922 7.41 35.53 -2.75
C PRO A 922 7.95 34.65 -1.62
N PHE A 923 7.86 33.33 -1.76
CA PHE A 923 8.40 32.37 -0.81
C PHE A 923 9.93 32.31 -0.85
N SER A 924 10.55 32.33 -2.04
CA SER A 924 12.02 32.42 -2.15
C SER A 924 12.54 33.74 -1.56
N ASN A 925 11.85 34.85 -1.85
CA ASN A 925 12.22 36.19 -1.39
C ASN A 925 12.15 36.34 0.14
N ALA A 926 11.09 35.84 0.77
CA ALA A 926 11.01 35.77 2.23
C ALA A 926 12.10 34.85 2.84
N SER A 927 12.55 33.82 2.10
CA SER A 927 13.66 32.94 2.50
C SER A 927 14.99 33.67 2.45
N ALA A 928 15.30 34.35 1.34
CA ALA A 928 16.53 35.12 1.13
C ALA A 928 16.68 36.23 2.18
N ALA A 929 15.61 37.00 2.42
CA ALA A 929 15.58 38.04 3.44
C ALA A 929 15.82 37.48 4.87
N ARG A 930 15.19 36.35 5.24
CA ARG A 930 15.46 35.71 6.55
C ARG A 930 16.93 35.29 6.67
N ASN A 931 17.49 34.63 5.66
CA ASN A 931 18.86 34.11 5.72
C ASN A 931 19.87 35.25 5.94
N PHE A 932 19.70 36.37 5.22
CA PHE A 932 20.54 37.56 5.38
C PHE A 932 20.32 38.26 6.73
N LEU A 933 19.08 38.33 7.23
CA LEU A 933 18.76 38.88 8.55
C LEU A 933 19.38 38.06 9.69
N VAL A 934 19.41 36.73 9.60
CA VAL A 934 20.06 35.85 10.59
C VAL A 934 21.57 36.13 10.64
N LEU A 935 22.22 36.30 9.48
CA LEU A 935 23.63 36.71 9.41
C LEU A 935 23.87 38.07 10.10
N ILE A 936 23.03 39.08 9.84
CA ILE A 936 23.10 40.38 10.53
C ILE A 936 22.97 40.23 12.05
N ILE A 937 22.00 39.44 12.53
CA ILE A 937 21.75 39.24 13.98
C ILE A 937 22.94 38.53 14.64
N VAL A 938 23.55 37.55 13.98
CA VAL A 938 24.72 36.84 14.50
C VAL A 938 25.94 37.77 14.54
N LEU A 939 26.16 38.59 13.50
CA LEU A 939 27.26 39.58 13.46
C LEU A 939 27.11 40.68 14.52
N ASP A 940 25.92 41.28 14.67
CA ASP A 940 25.60 42.31 15.69
C ASP A 940 25.88 41.77 17.11
N ARG A 941 25.44 40.53 17.40
CA ARG A 941 25.73 39.85 18.68
C ARG A 941 27.20 39.49 18.87
N CYS A 942 27.93 39.13 17.81
CA CYS A 942 29.37 38.90 17.88
C CYS A 942 30.13 40.20 18.19
N LEU A 943 29.83 41.29 17.49
CA LEU A 943 30.46 42.59 17.73
C LEU A 943 30.18 43.11 19.16
N ALA A 944 28.94 43.00 19.62
CA ALA A 944 28.56 43.34 21.00
C ALA A 944 29.33 42.52 22.05
N THR A 945 29.54 41.22 21.80
CA THR A 945 30.22 40.30 22.75
C THR A 945 31.75 40.41 22.68
N TYR A 946 32.31 40.66 21.50
CA TYR A 946 33.76 40.68 21.30
C TYR A 946 34.40 42.05 21.51
N LEU A 947 33.73 43.13 21.08
CA LEU A 947 34.26 44.50 21.10
C LEU A 947 33.34 45.48 21.87
N PRO A 948 32.85 45.15 23.09
CA PRO A 948 31.73 45.85 23.74
C PRO A 948 31.91 47.37 23.85
N ILE A 949 33.12 47.85 24.17
CA ILE A 949 33.41 49.29 24.31
C ILE A 949 33.30 50.02 22.96
N LYS A 950 33.89 49.46 21.89
CA LYS A 950 33.76 50.03 20.54
C LYS A 950 32.33 49.92 20.03
N TYR A 951 31.68 48.78 20.27
CA TYR A 951 30.29 48.55 19.89
C TYR A 951 29.34 49.55 20.56
N HIS A 952 29.39 49.76 21.87
CA HIS A 952 28.54 50.74 22.55
C HIS A 952 28.79 52.19 22.11
N LYS A 953 30.01 52.53 21.68
CA LYS A 953 30.33 53.88 21.15
C LYS A 953 29.88 54.08 19.69
N ILE A 954 29.82 53.01 18.88
CA ILE A 954 29.52 53.09 17.44
C ILE A 954 28.05 52.77 17.14
N ARG A 955 27.46 51.79 17.83
CA ARG A 955 26.10 51.28 17.56
C ARG A 955 24.98 52.32 17.61
N PRO A 956 25.01 53.36 18.48
CA PRO A 956 24.02 54.44 18.46
C PRO A 956 23.99 55.22 17.14
N ASN A 957 25.14 55.31 16.46
CA ASN A 957 25.27 56.04 15.19
C ASN A 957 24.77 55.20 13.98
N PHE A 958 24.40 53.94 14.19
CA PHE A 958 23.92 53.05 13.13
C PHE A 958 22.40 52.83 13.26
N PRO A 959 21.56 53.53 12.47
CA PRO A 959 20.11 53.47 12.62
C PRO A 959 19.56 52.10 12.21
N ASN A 960 18.60 51.59 12.99
CA ASN A 960 18.01 50.26 12.76
C ASN A 960 17.28 50.13 11.42
N SER A 961 16.87 51.23 10.78
CA SER A 961 16.29 51.24 9.44
C SER A 961 17.20 50.57 8.40
N ILE A 962 18.50 50.83 8.45
CA ILE A 962 19.48 50.21 7.52
C ILE A 962 19.50 48.69 7.71
N LEU A 963 19.40 48.20 8.95
CA LEU A 963 19.37 46.77 9.27
C LEU A 963 18.08 46.06 8.82
N PHE A 964 16.99 46.80 8.57
CA PHE A 964 15.76 46.26 8.00
C PHE A 964 15.75 46.33 6.47
N ILE A 965 16.37 47.36 5.89
CA ILE A 965 16.46 47.58 4.43
C ILE A 965 17.42 46.56 3.79
N LEU A 966 18.57 46.29 4.41
CA LEU A 966 19.61 45.41 3.86
C LEU A 966 19.09 43.99 3.48
N PRO A 967 18.34 43.27 4.34
CA PRO A 967 17.72 41.98 3.96
C PRO A 967 16.74 42.06 2.78
N ILE A 968 16.03 43.18 2.63
CA ILE A 968 15.05 43.38 1.56
C ILE A 968 15.77 43.66 0.23
N LEU A 969 16.83 44.48 0.26
CA LEU A 969 17.69 44.71 -0.91
C LEU A 969 18.39 43.42 -1.36
N PHE A 970 18.84 42.57 -0.44
CA PHE A 970 19.42 41.27 -0.79
C PHE A 970 18.42 40.36 -1.52
N SER A 971 17.14 40.37 -1.13
CA SER A 971 16.09 39.66 -1.85
C SER A 971 15.87 40.19 -3.27
N GLY A 972 15.95 41.50 -3.49
CA GLY A 972 15.85 42.10 -4.83
C GLY A 972 17.02 41.74 -5.75
N ILE A 973 18.18 41.38 -5.19
CA ILE A 973 19.32 40.85 -5.95
C ILE A 973 19.03 39.41 -6.41
N GLU A 974 18.36 38.57 -5.59
CA GLU A 974 17.90 37.24 -6.02
C GLU A 974 16.93 37.33 -7.21
N ASP A 975 15.92 38.22 -7.14
CA ASP A 975 15.02 38.50 -8.28
C ASP A 975 15.80 38.96 -9.53
N PHE A 976 16.75 39.90 -9.37
CA PHE A 976 17.51 40.45 -10.48
C PHE A 976 18.40 39.40 -11.17
N VAL A 977 19.08 38.55 -10.40
CA VAL A 977 19.92 37.47 -10.95
C VAL A 977 19.06 36.44 -11.69
N ILE A 978 17.95 36.00 -11.09
CA ILE A 978 17.06 34.98 -11.68
C ILE A 978 16.41 35.48 -12.98
N ILE A 979 15.95 36.74 -13.01
CA ILE A 979 15.17 37.28 -14.15
C ILE A 979 16.07 37.84 -15.26
N TYR A 980 17.09 38.64 -14.92
CA TYR A 980 17.86 39.43 -15.90
C TYR A 980 19.23 38.85 -16.22
N ILE A 981 19.95 38.27 -15.25
CA ILE A 981 21.30 37.71 -15.51
C ILE A 981 21.20 36.29 -16.09
N CYS A 982 20.39 35.43 -15.48
CA CYS A 982 20.24 34.04 -15.93
C CYS A 982 19.22 33.84 -17.07
N GLY A 983 18.35 34.84 -17.31
CA GLY A 983 17.41 34.89 -18.43
C GLY A 983 16.23 33.91 -18.34
N ARG A 984 15.01 34.38 -18.66
CA ARG A 984 13.79 33.57 -18.67
C ARG A 984 13.67 32.73 -19.97
N THR A 985 14.44 31.65 -20.07
CA THR A 985 14.35 30.68 -21.19
C THR A 985 13.01 29.94 -21.17
N SER A 986 12.04 30.40 -21.97
CA SER A 986 10.66 29.87 -22.03
C SER A 986 10.52 28.47 -22.63
N GLU A 987 11.57 27.94 -23.26
CA GLU A 987 11.49 26.78 -24.16
C GLU A 987 11.73 25.42 -23.47
N LEU A 988 12.22 25.40 -22.22
CA LEU A 988 12.84 24.19 -21.64
C LEU A 988 12.16 23.56 -20.41
N ILE A 989 10.85 23.77 -20.21
CA ILE A 989 10.10 23.16 -19.08
C ILE A 989 9.00 22.23 -19.62
N LYS A 990 9.27 20.92 -19.56
CA LYS A 990 8.29 19.85 -19.84
C LYS A 990 7.09 19.96 -18.89
N GLY A 991 5.90 19.59 -19.36
CA GLY A 991 4.61 19.68 -18.64
C GLY A 991 4.44 18.71 -17.46
N THR A 992 5.45 18.61 -16.60
CA THR A 992 5.55 17.72 -15.44
C THR A 992 6.21 18.42 -14.24
N CYS A 993 6.32 19.75 -14.25
CA CYS A 993 6.92 20.50 -13.16
C CYS A 993 5.86 20.87 -12.09
N VAL A 994 6.18 20.57 -10.83
CA VAL A 994 5.26 20.70 -9.68
C VAL A 994 5.80 21.68 -8.61
N ALA A 995 7.04 22.18 -8.75
CA ALA A 995 7.70 23.00 -7.73
C ALA A 995 8.61 24.08 -8.33
N LEU A 996 8.86 25.17 -7.58
CA LEU A 996 9.63 26.34 -8.03
C LEU A 996 11.03 26.00 -8.58
N PRO A 997 11.81 25.06 -7.98
CA PRO A 997 13.12 24.71 -8.55
C PRO A 997 13.03 24.23 -10.01
N CYS A 998 12.01 23.45 -10.39
CA CYS A 998 11.87 22.99 -11.79
C CYS A 998 11.32 24.03 -12.77
N THR A 999 11.00 25.27 -12.32
CA THR A 999 10.75 26.41 -13.21
C THR A 999 11.94 27.37 -13.32
N LEU A 1000 13.01 27.15 -12.56
CA LEU A 1000 14.31 27.80 -12.77
C LEU A 1000 15.10 27.13 -13.90
N ASN A 1001 16.10 27.82 -14.43
CA ASN A 1001 17.13 27.23 -15.29
C ASN A 1001 18.42 26.93 -14.51
N THR A 1002 19.36 26.22 -15.15
CA THR A 1002 20.60 25.76 -14.51
C THR A 1002 21.45 26.91 -13.95
N CYS A 1003 21.48 28.07 -14.60
CA CYS A 1003 22.15 29.27 -14.11
C CYS A 1003 21.53 29.75 -12.79
N ALA A 1004 20.21 29.95 -12.78
CA ALA A 1004 19.47 30.44 -11.61
C ALA A 1004 19.60 29.48 -10.42
N TYR A 1005 19.52 28.17 -10.66
CA TYR A 1005 19.71 27.15 -9.62
C TYR A 1005 21.15 27.07 -9.09
N SER A 1006 22.15 27.15 -9.99
CA SER A 1006 23.57 27.13 -9.59
C SER A 1006 23.93 28.35 -8.74
N TRP A 1007 23.40 29.53 -9.07
CA TRP A 1007 23.55 30.71 -8.21
C TRP A 1007 22.81 30.54 -6.87
N TRP A 1008 21.56 30.07 -6.90
CA TRP A 1008 20.69 29.90 -5.73
C TRP A 1008 21.22 28.85 -4.74
N THR A 1009 21.98 27.87 -5.20
CA THR A 1009 22.72 26.91 -4.35
C THR A 1009 24.02 27.53 -3.82
N SER A 1010 24.86 28.06 -4.73
CA SER A 1010 26.19 28.62 -4.39
C SER A 1010 26.14 29.69 -3.29
N TYR A 1011 25.19 30.64 -3.33
CA TYR A 1011 25.15 31.69 -2.30
C TYR A 1011 24.83 31.13 -0.90
N LYS A 1012 24.07 30.02 -0.82
CA LYS A 1012 23.69 29.39 0.46
C LYS A 1012 24.86 28.65 1.08
N GLU A 1013 25.70 28.03 0.25
CA GLU A 1013 26.96 27.42 0.67
C GLU A 1013 28.00 28.44 1.13
N VAL A 1014 27.87 29.72 0.75
CA VAL A 1014 28.65 30.82 1.35
C VAL A 1014 28.01 31.33 2.65
N ILE A 1015 26.72 31.67 2.64
CA ILE A 1015 26.07 32.34 3.79
C ILE A 1015 25.97 31.44 5.02
N PHE A 1016 25.59 30.16 4.89
CA PHE A 1016 25.34 29.31 6.06
C PHE A 1016 26.61 28.96 6.85
N PRO A 1017 27.76 28.60 6.23
CA PRO A 1017 29.02 28.41 6.97
C PRO A 1017 29.49 29.67 7.70
N ILE A 1018 29.28 30.87 7.14
CA ILE A 1018 29.60 32.14 7.81
C ILE A 1018 28.73 32.32 9.07
N ILE A 1019 27.42 32.05 8.98
CA ILE A 1019 26.50 32.07 10.13
C ILE A 1019 26.94 31.07 11.21
N ILE A 1020 27.29 29.83 10.81
CA ILE A 1020 27.74 28.78 11.73
C ILE A 1020 29.05 29.19 12.43
N PHE A 1021 30.05 29.66 11.67
CA PHE A 1021 31.36 30.12 12.16
C PHE A 1021 31.21 31.21 13.23
N PHE A 1022 30.48 32.29 12.93
CA PHE A 1022 30.26 33.36 13.90
C PHE A 1022 29.42 32.90 15.10
N THR A 1023 28.46 31.98 14.93
CA THR A 1023 27.67 31.47 16.07
C THR A 1023 28.49 30.55 16.99
N ILE A 1024 29.43 29.76 16.45
CA ILE A 1024 30.42 29.01 17.25
C ILE A 1024 31.32 29.97 18.01
N ILE A 1025 31.86 31.01 17.34
CA ILE A 1025 32.67 32.07 17.96
C ILE A 1025 31.93 32.76 19.12
N LEU A 1026 30.63 33.05 18.94
CA LEU A 1026 29.77 33.60 19.99
C LEU A 1026 29.62 32.62 21.16
N CYS A 1027 29.31 31.35 20.89
CA CYS A 1027 29.15 30.32 21.92
C CYS A 1027 30.44 30.08 22.72
N VAL A 1028 31.61 30.02 22.07
CA VAL A 1028 32.91 29.81 22.74
C VAL A 1028 33.21 30.94 23.73
N LYS A 1029 33.12 32.21 23.33
CA LYS A 1029 33.40 33.32 24.27
C LYS A 1029 32.37 33.41 25.38
N LEU A 1030 31.09 33.17 25.11
CA LEU A 1030 30.06 33.17 26.15
C LEU A 1030 30.20 31.97 27.12
N PHE A 1031 30.71 30.82 26.66
CA PHE A 1031 31.04 29.68 27.50
C PHE A 1031 32.23 30.01 28.42
N LEU A 1032 33.32 30.56 27.86
CA LEU A 1032 34.48 31.02 28.63
C LEU A 1032 34.11 32.12 29.65
N PHE A 1033 33.21 33.04 29.30
CA PHE A 1033 32.68 34.03 30.25
C PHE A 1033 31.86 33.39 31.37
N SER A 1034 31.02 32.39 31.05
CA SER A 1034 30.23 31.69 32.08
C SER A 1034 31.10 30.90 33.07
N LYS A 1035 32.27 30.40 32.63
CA LYS A 1035 33.26 29.75 33.53
C LYS A 1035 33.98 30.75 34.46
N LYS A 1036 33.93 32.05 34.16
CA LYS A 1036 34.57 33.14 34.94
C LYS A 1036 33.59 33.86 35.89
N LEU A 1037 32.28 33.72 35.69
CA LEU A 1037 31.21 34.33 36.53
C LEU A 1037 30.33 33.23 37.12
N LYS A 1038 30.71 32.73 38.32
CA LYS A 1038 30.12 31.54 38.96
C LYS A 1038 28.60 31.54 39.19
N ASP A 1039 27.91 32.69 39.17
CA ASP A 1039 26.50 32.83 39.57
C ASP A 1039 25.53 33.38 38.51
N SER A 1040 25.93 33.48 37.24
CA SER A 1040 25.05 34.08 36.20
C SER A 1040 24.09 33.07 35.55
N THR A 1041 22.92 32.86 36.18
CA THR A 1041 21.80 32.09 35.58
C THR A 1041 21.20 32.73 34.32
N ALA A 1042 21.58 33.97 33.98
CA ALA A 1042 21.25 34.63 32.73
C ALA A 1042 22.17 34.21 31.58
N ALA A 1043 23.49 34.12 31.82
CA ALA A 1043 24.47 33.72 30.81
C ALA A 1043 24.16 32.31 30.27
N THR A 1044 23.91 31.34 31.16
CA THR A 1044 23.58 29.97 30.76
C THR A 1044 22.32 29.83 29.90
N ARG A 1045 21.41 30.82 29.88
CA ARG A 1045 20.23 30.82 29.00
C ARG A 1045 20.50 31.47 27.64
N ALA A 1046 21.26 32.56 27.60
CA ALA A 1046 21.67 33.20 26.34
C ALA A 1046 22.49 32.24 25.46
N ASN A 1047 23.36 31.43 26.10
CA ASN A 1047 24.19 30.44 25.44
C ASN A 1047 23.36 29.28 24.88
N ARG A 1048 22.39 28.76 25.64
CA ARG A 1048 21.47 27.72 25.19
C ARG A 1048 20.67 28.15 23.97
N LEU A 1049 20.11 29.38 23.97
CA LEU A 1049 19.34 29.87 22.83
C LEU A 1049 20.20 30.03 21.56
N ALA A 1050 21.43 30.54 21.69
CA ALA A 1050 22.35 30.66 20.55
C ALA A 1050 22.80 29.29 19.99
N LEU A 1051 23.03 28.30 20.86
CA LEU A 1051 23.43 26.96 20.46
C LEU A 1051 22.27 26.16 19.83
N ILE A 1052 21.03 26.39 20.29
CA ILE A 1052 19.82 25.86 19.63
C ILE A 1052 19.64 26.49 18.23
N ASP A 1053 19.79 27.80 18.10
CA ASP A 1053 19.72 28.51 16.80
C ASP A 1053 20.76 27.95 15.80
N ALA A 1054 22.01 27.77 16.25
CA ALA A 1054 23.07 27.13 15.46
C ALA A 1054 22.72 25.70 15.01
N PHE A 1055 22.21 24.87 15.93
CA PHE A 1055 21.84 23.49 15.64
C PHE A 1055 20.68 23.39 14.64
N LEU A 1056 19.67 24.26 14.77
CA LEU A 1056 18.54 24.29 13.85
C LEU A 1056 18.97 24.74 12.45
N ILE A 1057 19.80 25.78 12.34
CA ILE A 1057 20.33 26.27 11.05
C ILE A 1057 21.22 25.20 10.38
N PHE A 1058 22.08 24.52 11.13
CA PHE A 1058 22.90 23.44 10.60
C PHE A 1058 22.03 22.27 10.07
N THR A 1059 21.09 21.80 10.89
CA THR A 1059 20.31 20.58 10.63
C THR A 1059 19.21 20.76 9.57
N PHE A 1060 18.51 21.90 9.58
CA PHE A 1060 17.32 22.11 8.75
C PHE A 1060 17.53 23.10 7.58
N ASP A 1061 18.58 23.93 7.61
CA ASP A 1061 18.88 24.90 6.54
C ASP A 1061 20.15 24.53 5.74
N PHE A 1062 21.28 24.23 6.39
CA PHE A 1062 22.57 23.92 5.73
C PHE A 1062 22.64 22.50 5.16
N VAL A 1063 22.53 21.46 6.01
CA VAL A 1063 22.71 20.06 5.60
C VAL A 1063 21.81 19.67 4.40
N PRO A 1064 20.51 20.03 4.35
CA PRO A 1064 19.66 19.72 3.20
C PRO A 1064 20.06 20.45 1.92
N SER A 1065 20.69 21.63 2.02
CA SER A 1065 21.18 22.40 0.86
C SER A 1065 22.49 21.83 0.32
N PHE A 1066 23.42 21.47 1.21
CA PHE A 1066 24.70 20.83 0.87
C PHE A 1066 24.50 19.46 0.21
N LEU A 1067 23.64 18.61 0.79
CA LEU A 1067 23.33 17.29 0.22
C LEU A 1067 22.68 17.38 -1.17
N ALA A 1068 21.91 18.43 -1.46
CA ALA A 1068 21.33 18.64 -2.79
C ALA A 1068 22.40 18.96 -3.85
N ASN A 1069 23.42 19.75 -3.49
CA ASN A 1069 24.50 20.09 -4.41
C ASN A 1069 25.49 18.92 -4.62
N GLN A 1070 25.72 18.10 -3.59
CA GLN A 1070 26.58 16.91 -3.68
C GLN A 1070 25.91 15.72 -4.39
N PHE A 1071 24.57 15.62 -4.38
CA PHE A 1071 23.83 14.47 -4.93
C PHE A 1071 22.66 14.87 -5.87
N PRO A 1072 22.87 15.72 -6.90
CA PRO A 1072 21.79 16.35 -7.68
C PRO A 1072 20.91 15.36 -8.49
N ASN A 1073 21.38 14.13 -8.67
CA ASN A 1073 20.69 13.05 -9.38
C ASN A 1073 19.99 12.03 -8.44
N SER A 1074 20.07 12.22 -7.11
CA SER A 1074 19.43 11.31 -6.14
C SER A 1074 17.92 11.48 -6.15
N PRO A 1075 17.07 10.43 -6.27
CA PRO A 1075 15.61 10.59 -6.33
C PRO A 1075 14.98 11.37 -5.16
N LEU A 1076 15.57 11.27 -3.96
CA LEU A 1076 15.15 11.99 -2.75
C LEU A 1076 15.60 13.45 -2.71
N ILE A 1077 16.60 13.82 -3.50
CA ILE A 1077 17.25 15.14 -3.52
C ILE A 1077 17.48 15.60 -4.97
N ALA A 1078 16.57 15.22 -5.88
CA ALA A 1078 16.67 15.55 -7.29
C ALA A 1078 16.20 17.00 -7.52
N TYR A 1079 16.56 17.58 -8.66
CA TYR A 1079 16.11 18.93 -9.06
C TYR A 1079 14.60 19.15 -8.91
N SER A 1080 13.79 18.14 -9.23
CA SER A 1080 12.32 18.16 -9.15
C SER A 1080 11.76 17.90 -7.73
N THR A 1081 12.46 17.17 -6.87
CA THR A 1081 11.95 16.70 -5.56
C THR A 1081 12.55 17.44 -4.36
N THR A 1082 13.72 18.09 -4.52
CA THR A 1082 14.42 18.83 -3.45
C THR A 1082 13.57 19.97 -2.87
N GLY A 1083 12.79 20.66 -3.69
CA GLY A 1083 12.00 21.82 -3.28
C GLY A 1083 11.05 21.52 -2.10
N PRO A 1084 10.09 20.60 -2.25
CA PRO A 1084 9.20 20.17 -1.16
C PRO A 1084 9.94 19.66 0.07
N VAL A 1085 10.98 18.83 -0.08
CA VAL A 1085 11.72 18.23 1.05
C VAL A 1085 12.46 19.30 1.85
N SER A 1086 13.21 20.17 1.16
CA SER A 1086 13.96 21.28 1.77
C SER A 1086 13.01 22.28 2.45
N ALA A 1087 11.88 22.60 1.82
CA ALA A 1087 10.88 23.49 2.39
C ALA A 1087 10.19 22.90 3.64
N MET A 1088 9.81 21.62 3.61
CA MET A 1088 9.25 20.91 4.76
C MET A 1088 10.21 20.97 5.96
N LEU A 1089 11.47 20.57 5.77
CA LEU A 1089 12.50 20.57 6.82
C LEU A 1089 12.68 21.97 7.43
N LYS A 1090 12.72 23.01 6.59
CA LYS A 1090 12.82 24.41 7.05
C LYS A 1090 11.60 24.84 7.88
N GLN A 1091 10.38 24.45 7.50
CA GLN A 1091 9.20 24.76 8.33
C GLN A 1091 9.22 23.99 9.66
N THR A 1092 9.65 22.72 9.68
CA THR A 1092 9.80 21.95 10.92
C THR A 1092 10.80 22.60 11.88
N GLY A 1093 12.00 22.96 11.40
CA GLY A 1093 13.00 23.65 12.20
C GLY A 1093 12.52 25.00 12.77
N ARG A 1094 11.77 25.76 11.96
CA ARG A 1094 11.20 27.07 12.36
C ARG A 1094 10.05 26.93 13.36
N ALA A 1095 9.20 25.91 13.25
CA ALA A 1095 8.17 25.62 14.24
C ALA A 1095 8.80 25.31 15.61
N ILE A 1096 9.85 24.48 15.63
CA ILE A 1096 10.63 24.15 16.84
C ILE A 1096 11.25 25.42 17.45
N GLU A 1097 11.86 26.28 16.63
CA GLU A 1097 12.44 27.57 17.06
C GLU A 1097 11.39 28.42 17.81
N SER A 1098 10.24 28.67 17.18
CA SER A 1098 9.19 29.52 17.74
C SER A 1098 8.56 28.92 19.01
N MET A 1099 8.40 27.60 19.10
CA MET A 1099 7.93 26.93 20.33
C MET A 1099 8.87 27.18 21.52
N ILE A 1100 10.18 27.02 21.32
CA ILE A 1100 11.21 27.23 22.35
C ILE A 1100 11.22 28.70 22.79
N VAL A 1101 11.13 29.63 21.84
CA VAL A 1101 11.10 31.08 22.12
C VAL A 1101 9.84 31.49 22.90
N VAL A 1102 8.68 30.90 22.60
CA VAL A 1102 7.43 31.10 23.36
C VAL A 1102 7.61 30.65 24.82
N GLU A 1103 8.12 29.44 25.06
CA GLU A 1103 8.30 28.90 26.41
C GLU A 1103 9.23 29.78 27.28
N ILE A 1104 10.33 30.26 26.68
CA ILE A 1104 11.31 31.14 27.34
C ILE A 1104 10.69 32.50 27.71
N LEU A 1105 9.91 33.10 26.82
CA LEU A 1105 9.36 34.44 27.03
C LEU A 1105 8.15 34.45 27.97
N VAL A 1106 7.25 33.46 27.87
CA VAL A 1106 6.08 33.37 28.77
C VAL A 1106 6.51 33.19 30.23
N ARG A 1107 7.53 32.36 30.49
CA ARG A 1107 8.13 32.20 31.84
C ARG A 1107 8.77 33.47 32.40
N ARG A 1108 9.08 34.47 31.56
CA ARG A 1108 9.70 35.75 32.00
C ARG A 1108 8.67 36.75 32.53
N ASN A 1109 7.40 36.67 32.12
CA ASN A 1109 6.36 37.57 32.65
C ASN A 1109 5.93 37.15 34.07
N SER A 1110 5.58 35.86 34.26
CA SER A 1110 5.05 35.36 35.53
C SER A 1110 6.01 35.52 36.72
N LYS A 1111 7.31 35.25 36.54
CA LYS A 1111 8.30 35.46 37.63
C LYS A 1111 8.52 36.93 38.00
N VAL A 1112 8.25 37.88 37.11
CA VAL A 1112 8.39 39.31 37.41
C VAL A 1112 7.21 39.83 38.24
N GLU A 1113 5.99 39.40 37.91
CA GLU A 1113 4.79 39.71 38.72
C GLU A 1113 4.87 39.08 40.11
N GLU A 1114 5.36 37.86 40.20
CA GLU A 1114 5.64 37.15 41.45
C GLU A 1114 6.67 37.88 42.33
N SER A 1115 7.74 38.42 41.74
CA SER A 1115 8.72 39.24 42.48
C SER A 1115 8.14 40.57 42.99
N ARG A 1116 7.28 41.23 42.20
CA ARG A 1116 6.61 42.48 42.60
C ARG A 1116 5.62 42.31 43.76
N LYS A 1117 5.01 41.13 43.92
CA LYS A 1117 4.16 40.82 45.08
C LYS A 1117 4.95 40.56 46.36
N LYS A 1118 6.21 40.11 46.27
CA LYS A 1118 7.07 39.89 47.46
C LYS A 1118 7.75 41.15 47.98
N SER A 1119 7.90 42.19 47.16
CA SER A 1119 8.47 43.48 47.57
C SER A 1119 7.44 44.46 48.15
N SER A 1120 6.25 44.00 48.54
CA SER A 1120 5.11 44.85 48.96
C SER A 1120 4.40 44.33 50.22
N GLN A 1121 5.13 43.67 51.12
CA GLN A 1121 4.65 43.33 52.47
C GLN A 1121 5.56 43.99 53.52
N PRO A 1122 5.01 44.55 54.61
CA PRO A 1122 5.80 45.20 55.66
C PRO A 1122 6.51 44.15 56.55
N PRO A 1123 7.62 44.53 57.23
CA PRO A 1123 8.27 43.65 58.20
C PRO A 1123 7.40 43.48 59.46
N VAL A 1124 7.23 42.24 59.90
CA VAL A 1124 6.59 41.91 61.19
C VAL A 1124 7.70 41.69 62.21
N ALA A 1125 7.63 42.38 63.35
CA ALA A 1125 8.58 42.21 64.45
C ALA A 1125 8.33 40.91 65.23
N ILE A 1126 9.42 40.29 65.68
CA ILE A 1126 9.39 39.24 66.71
C ILE A 1126 10.27 39.75 67.86
N LEU A 1127 9.74 39.68 69.09
CA LEU A 1127 10.32 40.32 70.27
C LEU A 1127 10.42 39.31 71.42
N SER A 1128 11.55 39.36 72.15
CA SER A 1128 11.94 38.45 73.26
C SER A 1128 12.17 36.98 72.84
N ARG A 1129 13.08 36.22 73.43
CA ARG A 1129 14.11 36.47 74.48
C ARG A 1129 15.49 36.11 73.89
N HIS A 1130 16.62 36.60 74.40
CA HIS A 1130 16.86 37.12 75.74
C HIS A 1130 17.77 38.37 75.74
#